data_AF-A0A922S9U5-F1
#
_entry.id   AF-A0A922S9U5-F1
#
_cell.length_a   1.000
_cell.length_b   1.000
_cell.length_c   1.000
_cell.angle_alpha   90.00
_cell.angle_beta   90.00
_cell.angle_gamma   90.00
#
_symmetry.space_group_name_H-M   'P 1'
#
loop_
_entity.id
_entity.type
_entity.pdbx_description
1 polymer ?
#
loop_
_entity_poly.entity_id
_entity_poly.type
_entity_poly.pdbx_seq_one_letter_code
_entity_poly.pdbx_strand_id
1 'polypeptide(L)'
;MFRTNARAMLLVGAPLGQNLQPNTTRSGALWKCSVSSTPTDCIQIITDGKRNLDSDHLTAPYSDEIKEGQWLGVSVRSQGPGKKAAVCAHRYIRKQGELQFGQGLCYTLSNELELVDVMEPCRGRSVVREHEEYGFCQVGTSSSLLDDDTLLMGSPGPYTWRGTIFAQDTRDDVLERDNVVYMAPVQDGASPVEKYSYLGMSVSSGNFFGGDKASYVAGAPRAHGTGQVVIFSKLATEDWGRTDLNILNLTLLLKGEQFGSNFGYEVASADVNGDGLPDLLVGAPFYFSRDVGGAVYLYLNVNSSLHQEYNVKLTGKQESQFGIAIANAGDLNKDGCQDIAIGSPYEGNGVVYIYMGDREKGLNTKPDQVIAAESLPVLMRTFGYALSGGVDLDSNGYPDLLVGAYENSSVALIRTRPIIDIKTSIRPSNTIINIDPTIHGCDRDPSSNYTCFHFQACCIIESLVKTSQSTTHRLNYVIEAETFPGGRKYSRVFFDSDKSNIVNKTIMLGRDVEDCREHIVYLKNNTRDIQTPIKFQLTYMLVHAEPRYSPSGTLPDVDQYPVLNATASSMFTANFLNDCGADAICISDLVVDPKLLLPLTKDNKSYALTLGQEEEIKLSISVDNYGESAYETQLFVTHPPSLHYIAVNISDKHVICTSFNKTTVTCMLENPFKKQADGSPPITMRFDARALEDNDQSVVFTVWANSTSKELHSGKKPVEVEALVIKNAELLIKGVARPEQVFYGGGIKGESAMTYFDDIGTRVVHTYQVFNEGPWHVSSVQVVIQWPHQLASDTAQGKWLLYPEDVPTVDGEADQNGECFAREINPLNLTTRPGAPEPLENLEINPFLTTGKLSVSSSEKTHNETRRKYAEYSSSSSYTSTNKVRRKRDEDAVKAEAYTDRKHVINLNCQQKTAKCIQFQCVIYKLGRMKTSTISVRARLWNVTLVEEFARAARVNIASTAYISIPAHFNIHQNKQIDDRTTVETVAYPDLKISEPTEVPLWVIIISVIVGLIVLVLLIIALWKLGFFKRSRPDPTLSGNLEKNNHEASPFIGRDRNSVR
;
A
#
# COMPACT_ATOMS: atom_id res chain seq x y z
N MET A 1 24.72 1.57 -20.45
CA MET A 1 25.32 1.70 -21.80
C MET A 1 26.54 2.61 -21.76
N PHE A 2 27.39 2.65 -22.80
CA PHE A 2 28.62 3.48 -22.83
C PHE A 2 28.92 4.01 -24.23
N ARG A 3 29.47 5.23 -24.34
CA ARG A 3 29.78 5.87 -25.63
C ARG A 3 31.02 6.74 -25.52
N THR A 4 32.05 6.43 -26.30
CA THR A 4 33.27 7.25 -26.41
C THR A 4 33.07 8.36 -27.45
N ASN A 5 33.99 9.32 -27.50
CA ASN A 5 34.02 10.36 -28.55
C ASN A 5 34.17 9.81 -29.99
N ALA A 6 34.41 8.51 -30.17
CA ALA A 6 34.52 7.86 -31.48
C ALA A 6 33.51 6.73 -31.74
N ARG A 7 33.07 5.98 -30.73
CA ARG A 7 32.20 4.79 -30.86
C ARG A 7 31.33 4.50 -29.64
N ALA A 8 30.11 4.05 -29.87
CA ALA A 8 29.21 3.44 -28.88
C ALA A 8 29.61 1.98 -28.59
N MET A 9 29.47 1.53 -27.34
CA MET A 9 29.83 0.18 -26.88
C MET A 9 28.91 -0.32 -25.76
N LEU A 10 28.76 -1.64 -25.67
CA LEU A 10 28.00 -2.29 -24.61
C LEU A 10 28.97 -2.75 -23.51
N LEU A 11 28.69 -2.42 -22.25
CA LEU A 11 29.45 -2.94 -21.10
C LEU A 11 28.66 -4.07 -20.44
N VAL A 12 29.26 -5.27 -20.36
CA VAL A 12 28.61 -6.47 -19.84
C VAL A 12 29.42 -7.07 -18.71
N GLY A 13 28.84 -7.09 -17.50
CA GLY A 13 29.40 -7.78 -16.34
C GLY A 13 29.14 -9.28 -16.41
N ALA A 14 30.16 -10.08 -16.12
CA ALA A 14 30.10 -11.53 -16.10
C ALA A 14 30.66 -12.07 -14.77
N PRO A 15 29.87 -12.06 -13.67
CA PRO A 15 30.35 -12.34 -12.31
C PRO A 15 31.04 -13.68 -12.11
N LEU A 16 30.66 -14.69 -12.91
CA LEU A 16 31.19 -16.05 -12.84
C LEU A 16 32.14 -16.39 -14.00
N GLY A 17 32.47 -15.38 -14.82
CA GLY A 17 33.41 -15.49 -15.95
C GLY A 17 34.87 -15.62 -15.49
N GLN A 18 35.72 -16.04 -16.40
CA GLN A 18 37.16 -16.14 -16.15
C GLN A 18 37.83 -14.78 -16.34
N ASN A 19 38.69 -14.37 -15.41
CA ASN A 19 39.48 -13.13 -15.54
C ASN A 19 40.81 -13.39 -16.27
N LEU A 20 41.38 -12.33 -16.87
CA LEU A 20 42.73 -12.31 -17.43
C LEU A 20 43.82 -12.37 -16.35
N GLN A 21 43.48 -12.04 -15.09
CA GLN A 21 44.41 -12.15 -13.97
C GLN A 21 44.88 -13.61 -13.78
N PRO A 22 46.19 -13.88 -13.85
CA PRO A 22 46.73 -15.23 -13.77
C PRO A 22 46.50 -15.85 -12.38
N ASN A 23 46.37 -17.18 -12.35
CA ASN A 23 46.10 -17.95 -11.14
C ASN A 23 44.81 -17.51 -10.39
N THR A 24 43.77 -17.14 -11.15
CA THR A 24 42.40 -16.97 -10.63
C THR A 24 41.42 -17.87 -11.37
N THR A 25 40.32 -18.23 -10.71
CA THR A 25 39.29 -19.14 -11.21
C THR A 25 37.91 -18.51 -10.98
N ARG A 26 37.14 -18.31 -12.07
CA ARG A 26 35.78 -17.74 -12.02
C ARG A 26 35.67 -16.48 -11.15
N SER A 27 36.70 -15.65 -11.22
CA SER A 27 36.89 -14.39 -10.49
C SER A 27 35.96 -13.26 -10.99
N GLY A 28 35.31 -13.46 -12.13
CA GLY A 28 34.44 -12.48 -12.76
C GLY A 28 35.18 -11.57 -13.74
N ALA A 29 34.43 -11.01 -14.68
CA ALA A 29 34.97 -10.26 -15.80
C ALA A 29 34.05 -9.09 -16.21
N LEU A 30 34.64 -8.07 -16.82
CA LEU A 30 33.92 -7.02 -17.55
C LEU A 30 34.28 -7.12 -19.03
N TRP A 31 33.27 -7.03 -19.89
CA TRP A 31 33.41 -7.09 -21.35
C TRP A 31 32.94 -5.79 -21.99
N LYS A 32 33.64 -5.34 -23.04
CA LYS A 32 33.14 -4.35 -23.99
C LYS A 32 32.78 -5.03 -25.31
N CYS A 33 31.52 -4.97 -25.70
CA CYS A 33 31.04 -5.45 -27.00
C CYS A 33 30.77 -4.27 -27.93
N SER A 34 30.94 -4.48 -29.24
CA SER A 34 30.57 -3.47 -30.23
C SER A 34 29.07 -3.55 -30.52
N VAL A 35 28.53 -2.52 -31.18
CA VAL A 35 27.14 -2.54 -31.66
C VAL A 35 27.13 -3.27 -33.02
N SER A 36 27.15 -4.61 -32.98
CA SER A 36 27.18 -5.46 -34.19
C SER A 36 26.28 -6.70 -34.07
N SER A 37 26.13 -7.46 -35.16
CA SER A 37 25.47 -8.77 -35.15
C SER A 37 26.40 -9.93 -34.81
N THR A 38 27.72 -9.70 -34.70
CA THR A 38 28.71 -10.79 -34.66
C THR A 38 29.01 -11.23 -33.23
N PRO A 39 28.78 -12.51 -32.86
CA PRO A 39 28.84 -12.97 -31.46
C PRO A 39 30.26 -13.10 -30.87
N THR A 40 31.25 -12.50 -31.51
CA THR A 40 32.68 -12.58 -31.16
C THR A 40 33.36 -11.21 -31.10
N ASP A 41 32.60 -10.11 -31.08
CA ASP A 41 33.12 -8.74 -30.99
C ASP A 41 33.34 -8.25 -29.55
N CYS A 42 32.86 -9.00 -28.56
CA CYS A 42 33.06 -8.76 -27.14
C CYS A 42 34.53 -9.01 -26.74
N ILE A 43 35.22 -7.95 -26.31
CA ILE A 43 36.59 -7.98 -25.81
C ILE A 43 36.57 -7.78 -24.30
N GLN A 44 37.32 -8.61 -23.57
CA GLN A 44 37.46 -8.49 -22.12
C GLN A 44 38.31 -7.26 -21.74
N ILE A 45 37.87 -6.51 -20.73
CA ILE A 45 38.57 -5.34 -20.21
C ILE A 45 39.56 -5.79 -19.12
N ILE A 46 40.77 -5.23 -19.14
CA ILE A 46 41.78 -5.45 -18.10
C ILE A 46 41.42 -4.59 -16.88
N THR A 47 40.80 -5.23 -15.89
CA THR A 47 40.32 -4.58 -14.65
C THR A 47 41.05 -5.05 -13.38
N ASP A 48 41.65 -6.24 -13.40
CA ASP A 48 42.32 -6.86 -12.26
C ASP A 48 43.72 -7.36 -12.64
N GLY A 49 44.61 -7.55 -11.65
CA GLY A 49 45.98 -8.03 -11.83
C GLY A 49 47.05 -6.96 -12.08
N LYS A 50 46.68 -5.73 -12.48
CA LYS A 50 47.60 -4.57 -12.49
C LYS A 50 48.01 -4.22 -11.04
N ARG A 51 49.31 -3.98 -10.81
CA ARG A 51 49.87 -3.58 -9.49
C ARG A 51 50.51 -2.20 -9.48
N ASN A 52 50.99 -1.76 -10.64
CA ASN A 52 51.05 -0.35 -10.99
C ASN A 52 50.07 -0.12 -12.14
N LEU A 53 49.41 1.04 -12.19
CA LEU A 53 48.44 1.38 -13.23
C LEU A 53 49.12 1.46 -14.62
N ASP A 54 50.32 2.05 -14.66
CA ASP A 54 51.18 2.16 -15.84
C ASP A 54 51.73 0.81 -16.37
N SER A 55 51.49 -0.30 -15.67
CA SER A 55 52.04 -1.62 -16.01
C SER A 55 50.99 -2.54 -16.61
N ASP A 56 51.16 -2.91 -17.88
CA ASP A 56 50.35 -3.92 -18.55
C ASP A 56 50.66 -5.36 -18.10
N HIS A 57 51.73 -5.56 -17.34
CA HIS A 57 52.08 -6.88 -16.82
C HIS A 57 51.13 -7.29 -15.68
N LEU A 58 50.23 -8.24 -15.96
CA LEU A 58 49.31 -8.77 -14.96
C LEU A 58 50.00 -9.74 -13.99
N THR A 59 49.57 -9.71 -12.73
CA THR A 59 50.13 -10.51 -11.63
C THR A 59 49.02 -11.28 -10.91
N ALA A 60 49.41 -12.41 -10.29
CA ALA A 60 48.49 -13.20 -9.48
C ALA A 60 48.02 -12.44 -8.21
N PRO A 61 46.93 -12.88 -7.56
CA PRO A 61 46.56 -12.39 -6.23
C PRO A 61 47.70 -12.54 -5.22
N TYR A 62 47.80 -11.61 -4.27
CA TYR A 62 48.72 -11.72 -3.14
C TYR A 62 48.23 -12.79 -2.14
N SER A 63 49.11 -13.23 -1.23
CA SER A 63 48.76 -14.25 -0.23
C SER A 63 47.63 -13.81 0.72
N ASP A 64 47.43 -12.51 0.92
CA ASP A 64 46.34 -11.91 1.70
C ASP A 64 45.06 -11.63 0.88
N GLU A 65 45.03 -11.96 -0.41
CA GLU A 65 43.87 -11.77 -1.28
C GLU A 65 43.24 -13.13 -1.65
N ILE A 66 41.91 -13.21 -1.70
CA ILE A 66 41.18 -14.29 -2.39
C ILE A 66 40.27 -13.65 -3.43
N LYS A 67 40.62 -13.89 -4.71
CA LYS A 67 39.88 -13.40 -5.88
C LYS A 67 39.11 -14.49 -6.61
N GLU A 68 39.31 -15.76 -6.28
CA GLU A 68 38.43 -16.86 -6.74
C GLU A 68 37.00 -16.60 -6.27
N GLY A 69 36.05 -16.58 -7.22
CA GLY A 69 34.64 -16.33 -6.90
C GLY A 69 34.32 -14.95 -6.32
N GLN A 70 35.13 -13.90 -6.58
CA GLN A 70 34.88 -12.54 -6.08
C GLN A 70 33.67 -11.82 -6.72
N TRP A 71 33.08 -12.39 -7.78
CA TRP A 71 31.92 -11.85 -8.51
C TRP A 71 32.17 -10.46 -9.11
N LEU A 72 33.33 -10.27 -9.75
CA LEU A 72 33.62 -9.05 -10.50
C LEU A 72 32.68 -8.89 -11.71
N GLY A 73 31.99 -7.75 -11.78
CA GLY A 73 30.92 -7.51 -12.74
C GLY A 73 29.52 -7.77 -12.20
N VAL A 74 29.35 -7.93 -10.87
CA VAL A 74 28.01 -8.04 -10.24
C VAL A 74 27.19 -6.76 -10.42
N SER A 75 27.85 -5.61 -10.29
CA SER A 75 27.31 -4.29 -10.60
C SER A 75 28.24 -3.59 -11.57
N VAL A 76 27.64 -2.96 -12.58
CA VAL A 76 28.31 -2.19 -13.63
C VAL A 76 27.49 -0.92 -13.84
N ARG A 77 28.15 0.22 -13.81
CA ARG A 77 27.55 1.54 -14.05
C ARG A 77 28.42 2.37 -14.99
N SER A 78 27.80 3.34 -15.63
CA SER A 78 28.37 4.25 -16.61
C SER A 78 27.73 5.60 -16.39
N GLN A 79 28.54 6.64 -16.39
CA GLN A 79 28.11 8.02 -16.18
C GLN A 79 27.59 8.68 -17.48
N GLY A 80 27.53 7.93 -18.59
CA GLY A 80 27.03 8.39 -19.89
C GLY A 80 28.12 8.61 -20.95
N PRO A 81 27.79 9.28 -22.08
CA PRO A 81 28.72 9.52 -23.17
C PRO A 81 29.91 10.40 -22.78
N GLY A 82 31.12 9.98 -23.16
CA GLY A 82 32.37 10.72 -22.93
C GLY A 82 32.89 10.72 -21.49
N LYS A 83 32.20 10.02 -20.56
CA LYS A 83 32.48 10.03 -19.13
C LYS A 83 33.00 8.67 -18.61
N LYS A 84 33.08 8.51 -17.27
CA LYS A 84 33.63 7.32 -16.59
C LYS A 84 32.67 6.14 -16.49
N ALA A 85 33.22 4.98 -16.14
CA ALA A 85 32.48 3.78 -15.79
C ALA A 85 32.98 3.18 -14.46
N ALA A 86 32.15 2.36 -13.81
CA ALA A 86 32.49 1.67 -12.57
C ALA A 86 32.04 0.20 -12.60
N VAL A 87 32.82 -0.68 -11.96
CA VAL A 87 32.53 -2.11 -11.86
C VAL A 87 32.99 -2.70 -10.53
N CYS A 88 32.17 -3.52 -9.89
CA CYS A 88 32.45 -4.02 -8.53
C CYS A 88 32.52 -5.54 -8.41
N ALA A 89 33.15 -6.00 -7.32
CA ALA A 89 33.36 -7.39 -6.93
C ALA A 89 32.99 -7.61 -5.45
N HIS A 90 31.68 -7.60 -5.15
CA HIS A 90 31.15 -7.64 -3.78
C HIS A 90 31.51 -8.88 -2.93
N ARG A 91 32.11 -9.92 -3.54
CA ARG A 91 32.58 -11.14 -2.86
C ARG A 91 34.10 -11.25 -2.78
N TYR A 92 34.84 -10.19 -3.12
CA TYR A 92 36.28 -10.12 -2.85
C TYR A 92 36.56 -10.29 -1.35
N ILE A 93 37.49 -11.19 -1.04
CA ILE A 93 37.87 -11.56 0.33
C ILE A 93 39.33 -11.19 0.58
N ARG A 94 39.57 -10.59 1.76
CA ARG A 94 40.91 -10.31 2.28
C ARG A 94 41.22 -11.18 3.49
N LYS A 95 42.45 -11.66 3.63
CA LYS A 95 42.89 -12.44 4.79
C LYS A 95 43.64 -11.58 5.80
N GLN A 96 43.57 -11.97 7.07
CA GLN A 96 44.40 -11.41 8.14
C GLN A 96 44.84 -12.54 9.08
N GLY A 97 46.03 -13.09 8.82
CA GLY A 97 46.40 -14.41 9.34
C GLY A 97 45.51 -15.49 8.73
N GLU A 98 44.94 -16.36 9.56
CA GLU A 98 43.99 -17.40 9.15
C GLU A 98 42.56 -16.87 8.89
N LEU A 99 42.22 -15.68 9.39
CA LEU A 99 40.87 -15.11 9.25
C LEU A 99 40.63 -14.58 7.83
N GLN A 100 39.39 -14.68 7.35
CA GLN A 100 38.97 -14.32 6.00
C GLN A 100 37.76 -13.38 6.06
N PHE A 101 37.90 -12.17 5.51
CA PHE A 101 36.90 -11.10 5.60
C PHE A 101 36.36 -10.74 4.21
N GLY A 102 35.04 -10.84 4.03
CA GLY A 102 34.35 -10.51 2.79
C GLY A 102 34.16 -9.01 2.62
N GLN A 103 35.23 -8.29 2.28
CA GLN A 103 35.21 -6.83 2.20
C GLN A 103 34.48 -6.33 0.94
N GLY A 104 34.67 -6.96 -0.22
CA GLY A 104 34.25 -6.38 -1.50
C GLY A 104 35.15 -5.22 -1.96
N LEU A 105 35.09 -4.89 -3.25
CA LEU A 105 35.78 -3.73 -3.84
C LEU A 105 35.05 -3.22 -5.09
N CYS A 106 35.39 -2.01 -5.53
CA CYS A 106 35.00 -1.47 -6.83
C CYS A 106 36.22 -0.90 -7.59
N TYR A 107 36.14 -0.89 -8.91
CA TYR A 107 37.11 -0.28 -9.83
C TYR A 107 36.44 0.86 -10.58
N THR A 108 37.15 1.97 -10.78
CA THR A 108 36.75 3.07 -11.67
C THR A 108 37.56 3.03 -12.96
N LEU A 109 36.91 3.36 -14.08
CA LEU A 109 37.45 3.28 -15.43
C LEU A 109 37.29 4.61 -16.16
N SER A 110 38.30 4.97 -16.97
CA SER A 110 38.31 6.18 -17.79
C SER A 110 37.31 6.13 -18.95
N ASN A 111 37.19 7.24 -19.69
CA ASN A 111 36.45 7.32 -20.94
C ASN A 111 36.98 6.34 -22.03
N GLU A 112 38.25 5.91 -21.97
CA GLU A 112 38.81 4.85 -22.84
C GLU A 112 38.62 3.43 -22.28
N LEU A 113 38.04 3.31 -21.09
CA LEU A 113 37.87 2.09 -20.29
C LEU A 113 39.20 1.51 -19.76
N GLU A 114 40.15 2.38 -19.44
CA GLU A 114 41.39 2.04 -18.72
C GLU A 114 41.18 2.16 -17.21
N LEU A 115 41.91 1.38 -16.41
CA LEU A 115 41.78 1.39 -14.94
C LEU A 115 42.35 2.68 -14.34
N VAL A 116 41.52 3.42 -13.59
CA VAL A 116 41.91 4.69 -12.94
C VAL A 116 42.19 4.49 -11.45
N ASP A 117 41.23 3.94 -10.69
CA ASP A 117 41.33 3.87 -9.22
C ASP A 117 40.62 2.63 -8.64
N VAL A 118 41.02 2.20 -7.43
CA VAL A 118 40.56 0.99 -6.74
C VAL A 118 39.94 1.34 -5.38
N MET A 119 38.63 1.20 -5.27
CA MET A 119 37.85 1.54 -4.09
C MET A 119 37.73 0.33 -3.14
N GLU A 120 38.47 0.37 -2.02
CA GLU A 120 38.33 -0.56 -0.89
C GLU A 120 37.86 0.19 0.39
N PRO A 121 36.69 0.85 0.43
CA PRO A 121 36.29 1.73 1.54
C PRO A 121 36.14 1.03 2.91
N CYS A 122 36.10 -0.31 2.95
CA CYS A 122 36.07 -1.12 4.17
C CYS A 122 37.48 -1.49 4.69
N ARG A 123 38.54 -1.29 3.90
CA ARG A 123 39.93 -1.61 4.25
C ARG A 123 40.41 -0.72 5.41
N GLY A 124 41.13 -1.31 6.36
CA GLY A 124 41.64 -0.60 7.53
C GLY A 124 40.60 -0.26 8.61
N ARG A 125 39.31 -0.60 8.41
CA ARG A 125 38.28 -0.50 9.46
C ARG A 125 38.35 -1.67 10.45
N SER A 126 37.69 -1.54 11.59
CA SER A 126 37.66 -2.60 12.60
C SER A 126 36.95 -3.86 12.08
N VAL A 127 37.58 -5.00 12.35
CA VAL A 127 37.10 -6.36 12.08
C VAL A 127 37.26 -7.25 13.33
N VAL A 128 37.49 -6.64 14.50
CA VAL A 128 37.79 -7.33 15.77
C VAL A 128 36.59 -8.16 16.24
N ARG A 129 35.38 -7.71 15.93
CA ARG A 129 34.13 -8.46 16.17
C ARG A 129 33.55 -9.08 14.89
N GLU A 130 34.40 -9.32 13.90
CA GLU A 130 34.06 -9.98 12.62
C GLU A 130 32.82 -9.37 11.94
N HIS A 131 31.72 -10.13 11.90
CA HIS A 131 30.44 -9.76 11.28
C HIS A 131 29.63 -8.73 12.06
N GLU A 132 29.95 -8.46 13.33
CA GLU A 132 29.34 -7.37 14.12
C GLU A 132 29.97 -6.00 13.79
N GLU A 133 31.03 -5.96 12.98
CA GLU A 133 31.72 -4.75 12.49
C GLU A 133 31.82 -4.79 10.95
N TYR A 134 33.01 -4.62 10.35
CA TYR A 134 33.22 -4.59 8.89
C TYR A 134 33.79 -5.89 8.29
N GLY A 135 33.83 -7.00 9.04
CA GLY A 135 34.39 -8.27 8.59
C GLY A 135 33.66 -8.91 7.40
N PHE A 136 32.38 -8.59 7.23
CA PHE A 136 31.59 -8.90 6.03
C PHE A 136 30.97 -7.60 5.53
N CYS A 137 31.69 -6.85 4.71
CA CYS A 137 31.26 -5.54 4.22
C CYS A 137 30.50 -5.63 2.89
N GLN A 138 30.96 -6.51 1.99
CA GLN A 138 30.36 -6.75 0.67
C GLN A 138 30.06 -5.47 -0.14
N VAL A 139 30.99 -4.50 -0.10
CA VAL A 139 30.80 -3.23 -0.82
C VAL A 139 30.76 -3.45 -2.34
N GLY A 140 29.91 -2.69 -3.02
CA GLY A 140 29.67 -2.81 -4.46
C GLY A 140 28.68 -3.90 -4.83
N THR A 141 27.88 -4.39 -3.87
CA THR A 141 26.71 -5.25 -4.16
C THR A 141 25.77 -4.55 -5.15
N SER A 142 25.56 -3.25 -4.93
CA SER A 142 25.02 -2.31 -5.90
C SER A 142 25.93 -1.08 -6.01
N SER A 143 25.74 -0.29 -7.07
CA SER A 143 26.45 0.96 -7.30
C SER A 143 25.62 1.94 -8.14
N SER A 144 25.92 3.23 -7.99
CA SER A 144 25.50 4.32 -8.89
C SER A 144 26.67 5.28 -9.09
N LEU A 145 26.84 5.84 -10.28
CA LEU A 145 27.90 6.80 -10.60
C LEU A 145 27.23 8.08 -11.10
N LEU A 146 27.34 9.16 -10.32
CA LEU A 146 26.57 10.39 -10.47
C LEU A 146 27.24 11.37 -11.43
N ASP A 147 26.48 12.33 -11.94
CA ASP A 147 26.99 13.40 -12.82
C ASP A 147 27.96 14.37 -12.14
N ASP A 148 28.04 14.40 -10.80
CA ASP A 148 28.95 15.24 -10.00
C ASP A 148 30.33 14.59 -9.71
N ASP A 149 30.60 13.46 -10.37
CA ASP A 149 31.71 12.49 -10.16
C ASP A 149 31.68 11.73 -8.81
N THR A 150 30.59 11.78 -8.03
CA THR A 150 30.43 10.90 -6.87
C THR A 150 30.13 9.46 -7.30
N LEU A 151 30.93 8.49 -6.83
CA LEU A 151 30.58 7.06 -6.85
C LEU A 151 29.87 6.69 -5.55
N LEU A 152 28.63 6.19 -5.67
CA LEU A 152 27.81 5.63 -4.60
C LEU A 152 27.89 4.10 -4.64
N MET A 153 28.21 3.47 -3.50
CA MET A 153 28.43 2.03 -3.37
C MET A 153 27.57 1.44 -2.25
N GLY A 154 26.76 0.43 -2.58
CA GLY A 154 25.94 -0.32 -1.62
C GLY A 154 26.74 -1.40 -0.89
N SER A 155 26.52 -1.53 0.43
CA SER A 155 27.27 -2.42 1.33
C SER A 155 26.32 -3.03 2.39
N PRO A 156 25.57 -4.11 2.08
CA PRO A 156 24.50 -4.63 2.94
C PRO A 156 25.00 -5.43 4.17
N GLY A 157 26.30 -5.73 4.26
CA GLY A 157 26.87 -6.64 5.26
C GLY A 157 27.25 -6.07 6.65
N PRO A 158 27.77 -4.83 6.79
CA PRO A 158 28.30 -4.36 8.07
C PRO A 158 27.31 -4.36 9.24
N TYR A 159 27.85 -4.45 10.45
CA TYR A 159 27.11 -4.38 11.72
C TYR A 159 25.95 -5.39 11.79
N THR A 160 26.29 -6.68 11.66
CA THR A 160 25.34 -7.80 11.69
C THR A 160 24.28 -7.68 10.59
N TRP A 161 24.74 -7.50 9.34
CA TRP A 161 23.90 -7.33 8.15
C TRP A 161 22.87 -6.19 8.25
N ARG A 162 23.14 -5.18 9.08
CA ARG A 162 22.42 -3.90 9.07
C ARG A 162 22.59 -3.21 7.72
N GLY A 163 23.84 -3.15 7.25
CA GLY A 163 24.22 -2.53 6.00
C GLY A 163 24.51 -1.03 6.10
N THR A 164 25.08 -0.47 5.03
CA THR A 164 25.37 0.94 4.84
C THR A 164 25.55 1.27 3.35
N ILE A 165 25.73 2.54 3.05
CA ILE A 165 26.22 3.03 1.76
C ILE A 165 27.53 3.79 1.96
N PHE A 166 28.40 3.77 0.96
CA PHE A 166 29.57 4.64 0.88
C PHE A 166 29.45 5.59 -0.31
N ALA A 167 29.78 6.86 -0.13
CA ALA A 167 29.87 7.85 -1.21
C ALA A 167 31.25 8.51 -1.21
N GLN A 168 31.90 8.57 -2.37
CA GLN A 168 33.26 9.08 -2.54
C GLN A 168 33.41 9.77 -3.89
N ASP A 169 34.19 10.85 -3.95
CA ASP A 169 34.51 11.56 -5.20
C ASP A 169 35.49 10.75 -6.07
N THR A 170 35.30 10.81 -7.40
CA THR A 170 36.12 10.11 -8.41
C THR A 170 36.73 11.02 -9.48
N ARG A 171 36.75 12.35 -9.27
CA ARG A 171 37.48 13.32 -10.10
C ARG A 171 38.94 12.94 -10.30
N ASP A 172 39.49 13.30 -11.47
CA ASP A 172 40.90 13.03 -11.81
C ASP A 172 41.87 14.07 -11.23
N ASP A 173 41.41 15.31 -11.00
CA ASP A 173 42.23 16.33 -10.34
C ASP A 173 42.26 16.10 -8.83
N VAL A 174 43.41 15.63 -8.34
CA VAL A 174 43.71 15.36 -6.94
C VAL A 174 43.59 16.60 -6.05
N LEU A 175 43.63 17.81 -6.61
CA LEU A 175 43.46 19.08 -5.88
C LEU A 175 41.99 19.47 -5.69
N GLU A 176 41.10 19.07 -6.59
CA GLU A 176 39.65 19.34 -6.49
C GLU A 176 38.84 18.17 -5.91
N ARG A 177 39.40 16.95 -5.93
CA ARG A 177 38.74 15.72 -5.48
C ARG A 177 38.55 15.67 -3.96
N ASP A 178 37.31 15.46 -3.52
CA ASP A 178 37.01 15.16 -2.12
C ASP A 178 37.40 13.72 -1.73
N ASN A 179 38.50 13.60 -0.98
CA ASN A 179 39.02 12.32 -0.52
C ASN A 179 38.28 11.76 0.72
N VAL A 180 37.22 12.42 1.21
CA VAL A 180 36.39 11.91 2.32
C VAL A 180 35.46 10.80 1.82
N VAL A 181 35.57 9.62 2.44
CA VAL A 181 34.61 8.52 2.26
C VAL A 181 33.43 8.73 3.21
N TYR A 182 32.33 9.24 2.69
CA TYR A 182 31.07 9.41 3.42
C TYR A 182 30.37 8.07 3.61
N MET A 183 29.64 7.91 4.72
CA MET A 183 28.86 6.69 5.01
C MET A 183 27.54 6.96 5.73
N ALA A 184 26.55 6.09 5.55
CA ALA A 184 25.33 6.11 6.39
C ALA A 184 25.64 5.61 7.82
N PRO A 185 24.96 6.14 8.87
CA PRO A 185 25.21 5.75 10.26
C PRO A 185 24.85 4.29 10.53
N VAL A 186 25.73 3.57 11.23
CA VAL A 186 25.67 2.12 11.43
C VAL A 186 25.55 1.67 12.91
N GLN A 187 25.74 2.59 13.85
CA GLN A 187 25.70 2.26 15.29
C GLN A 187 24.27 2.07 15.80
N ASP A 188 24.12 1.30 16.89
CA ASP A 188 22.82 1.11 17.55
C ASP A 188 22.31 2.45 18.11
N GLY A 189 21.04 2.76 17.84
CA GLY A 189 20.41 4.05 18.17
C GLY A 189 20.68 5.20 17.18
N ALA A 190 21.69 5.10 16.31
CA ALA A 190 22.00 6.10 15.29
C ALA A 190 21.65 5.66 13.86
N SER A 191 21.63 4.34 13.60
CA SER A 191 21.20 3.78 12.31
C SER A 191 19.70 3.98 12.07
N PRO A 192 19.26 4.34 10.85
CA PRO A 192 17.85 4.43 10.48
C PRO A 192 17.16 3.06 10.43
N VAL A 193 17.93 1.96 10.36
CA VAL A 193 17.42 0.59 10.26
C VAL A 193 18.01 -0.36 11.32
N GLU A 194 17.26 -1.42 11.61
CA GLU A 194 17.63 -2.52 12.52
C GLU A 194 18.69 -3.46 11.91
N LYS A 195 19.17 -4.43 12.71
CA LYS A 195 20.14 -5.44 12.23
C LYS A 195 19.45 -6.42 11.27
N TYR A 196 20.21 -7.04 10.37
CA TYR A 196 19.72 -7.90 9.28
C TYR A 196 18.85 -7.20 8.20
N SER A 197 18.83 -5.86 8.14
CA SER A 197 18.02 -5.06 7.19
C SER A 197 18.54 -5.02 5.75
N TYR A 198 19.83 -5.29 5.54
CA TYR A 198 20.53 -5.22 4.24
C TYR A 198 20.49 -3.82 3.58
N LEU A 199 20.69 -2.74 4.34
CA LEU A 199 20.76 -1.36 3.81
C LEU A 199 21.90 -1.23 2.78
N GLY A 200 21.58 -0.68 1.61
CA GLY A 200 22.52 -0.65 0.48
C GLY A 200 22.54 -1.94 -0.33
N MET A 201 21.46 -2.75 -0.29
CA MET A 201 21.24 -3.83 -1.25
C MET A 201 21.18 -3.26 -2.67
N SER A 202 20.32 -2.25 -2.88
CA SER A 202 20.27 -1.38 -4.06
C SER A 202 20.58 0.06 -3.68
N VAL A 203 21.05 0.85 -4.64
CA VAL A 203 21.33 2.29 -4.48
C VAL A 203 20.97 3.08 -5.73
N SER A 204 20.46 4.30 -5.53
CA SER A 204 20.21 5.29 -6.58
C SER A 204 20.45 6.71 -6.06
N SER A 205 20.19 7.73 -6.87
CA SER A 205 20.50 9.14 -6.58
C SER A 205 19.58 10.09 -7.34
N GLY A 206 19.31 11.26 -6.77
CA GLY A 206 18.48 12.31 -7.40
C GLY A 206 18.43 13.58 -6.57
N ASN A 207 17.94 14.67 -7.16
CA ASN A 207 17.70 15.94 -6.46
C ASN A 207 16.26 15.99 -5.90
N PHE A 208 16.05 15.34 -4.76
CA PHE A 208 14.72 15.16 -4.18
C PHE A 208 14.26 16.27 -3.23
N PHE A 209 15.18 17.15 -2.80
CA PHE A 209 14.93 18.13 -1.73
C PHE A 209 15.49 19.55 -2.02
N GLY A 210 15.96 19.78 -3.26
CA GLY A 210 16.41 21.08 -3.74
C GLY A 210 17.86 21.44 -3.42
N GLY A 211 18.37 22.45 -4.15
CA GLY A 211 19.76 22.90 -4.10
C GLY A 211 20.71 22.07 -4.98
N ASP A 212 21.98 22.44 -5.02
CA ASP A 212 22.96 21.90 -5.99
C ASP A 212 23.55 20.53 -5.61
N LYS A 213 23.07 19.89 -4.54
CA LYS A 213 23.63 18.64 -3.98
C LYS A 213 22.69 17.45 -4.19
N ALA A 214 23.20 16.41 -4.84
CA ALA A 214 22.48 15.14 -4.98
C ALA A 214 22.17 14.49 -3.62
N SER A 215 20.97 13.92 -3.52
CA SER A 215 20.55 13.03 -2.42
C SER A 215 20.75 11.57 -2.82
N TYR A 216 21.10 10.72 -1.85
CA TYR A 216 21.48 9.32 -2.04
C TYR A 216 20.39 8.40 -1.51
N VAL A 217 19.91 7.47 -2.34
CA VAL A 217 18.84 6.52 -2.02
C VAL A 217 19.45 5.15 -1.78
N ALA A 218 19.02 4.46 -0.73
CA ALA A 218 19.47 3.11 -0.39
C ALA A 218 18.28 2.20 -0.06
N GLY A 219 18.21 1.05 -0.71
CA GLY A 219 17.26 -0.02 -0.40
C GLY A 219 17.70 -0.84 0.81
N ALA A 220 16.76 -1.15 1.70
CA ALA A 220 16.92 -2.01 2.88
C ALA A 220 15.80 -3.07 2.90
N PRO A 221 15.78 -4.04 1.96
CA PRO A 221 14.62 -4.87 1.67
C PRO A 221 14.18 -5.81 2.79
N ARG A 222 14.98 -5.97 3.86
CA ARG A 222 14.66 -6.83 5.00
C ARG A 222 14.21 -6.08 6.26
N ALA A 223 14.30 -4.74 6.29
CA ALA A 223 13.94 -3.92 7.45
C ALA A 223 12.47 -4.14 7.87
N HIS A 224 12.24 -4.46 9.15
CA HIS A 224 10.95 -4.82 9.74
C HIS A 224 10.17 -5.93 9.00
N GLY A 225 10.86 -6.73 8.19
CA GLY A 225 10.27 -7.79 7.38
C GLY A 225 9.41 -7.34 6.18
N THR A 226 9.02 -6.06 6.07
CA THR A 226 8.33 -5.53 4.87
C THR A 226 9.29 -4.91 3.86
N GLY A 227 10.43 -4.40 4.33
CA GLY A 227 11.41 -3.66 3.54
C GLY A 227 11.23 -2.14 3.66
N GLN A 228 12.34 -1.41 3.52
CA GLN A 228 12.38 0.05 3.58
C GLN A 228 13.29 0.62 2.50
N VAL A 229 13.07 1.90 2.17
CA VAL A 229 14.00 2.71 1.38
C VAL A 229 14.35 3.95 2.18
N VAL A 230 15.63 4.30 2.22
CA VAL A 230 16.17 5.39 3.04
C VAL A 230 16.89 6.39 2.14
N ILE A 231 16.59 7.68 2.31
CA ILE A 231 17.19 8.78 1.54
C ILE A 231 18.06 9.64 2.43
N PHE A 232 19.28 9.91 1.97
CA PHE A 232 20.34 10.59 2.71
C PHE A 232 20.85 11.83 1.99
N SER A 233 21.42 12.76 2.74
CA SER A 233 22.08 13.98 2.24
C SER A 233 23.51 14.13 2.80
N LYS A 234 24.41 14.75 2.02
CA LYS A 234 25.72 15.24 2.51
C LYS A 234 25.48 16.46 3.40
N LEU A 235 26.04 16.48 4.61
CA LEU A 235 25.97 17.62 5.53
C LEU A 235 26.56 18.91 4.91
N ALA A 236 26.16 20.06 5.45
CA ALA A 236 26.76 21.34 5.08
C ALA A 236 28.10 21.53 5.81
N THR A 237 29.13 21.98 5.09
CA THR A 237 30.48 22.21 5.61
C THR A 237 30.60 23.44 6.53
N GLU A 238 29.49 24.14 6.79
CA GLU A 238 29.41 25.26 7.74
C GLU A 238 29.15 24.80 9.18
N ASP A 239 28.84 23.52 9.40
CA ASP A 239 28.69 22.87 10.72
C ASP A 239 30.05 22.61 11.41
N TRP A 240 30.93 23.63 11.45
CA TRP A 240 32.33 23.59 11.95
C TRP A 240 32.50 23.11 13.41
N GLY A 241 31.40 22.88 14.15
CA GLY A 241 31.39 22.35 15.51
C GLY A 241 31.22 20.82 15.63
N ARG A 242 31.01 20.08 14.53
CA ARG A 242 30.86 18.61 14.57
C ARG A 242 32.14 17.86 14.20
N THR A 243 32.42 16.76 14.90
CA THR A 243 33.49 15.82 14.58
C THR A 243 33.16 14.84 13.44
N ASP A 244 31.87 14.64 13.17
CA ASP A 244 31.35 13.47 12.44
C ASP A 244 30.94 13.82 10.99
N LEU A 245 31.68 14.73 10.35
CA LEU A 245 31.34 15.30 9.04
C LEU A 245 31.27 14.27 7.89
N ASN A 246 31.82 13.06 8.09
CA ASN A 246 31.75 11.95 7.14
C ASN A 246 30.50 11.05 7.29
N ILE A 247 29.59 11.36 8.22
CA ILE A 247 28.32 10.64 8.37
C ILE A 247 27.23 11.35 7.55
N LEU A 248 26.56 10.60 6.68
CA LEU A 248 25.43 11.08 5.88
C LEU A 248 24.18 11.27 6.76
N ASN A 249 23.44 12.35 6.54
CA ASN A 249 22.25 12.66 7.33
C ASN A 249 21.00 11.96 6.77
N LEU A 250 20.19 11.37 7.65
CA LEU A 250 18.86 10.85 7.29
C LEU A 250 17.95 12.01 6.86
N THR A 251 17.32 11.90 5.70
CA THR A 251 16.41 12.93 5.17
C THR A 251 14.98 12.41 5.01
N LEU A 252 14.80 11.21 4.48
CA LEU A 252 13.49 10.56 4.37
C LEU A 252 13.60 9.04 4.55
N LEU A 253 12.54 8.41 5.06
CA LEU A 253 12.40 6.96 5.16
C LEU A 253 11.02 6.53 4.66
N LEU A 254 11.00 5.57 3.75
CA LEU A 254 9.82 4.96 3.12
C LEU A 254 9.69 3.51 3.59
N LYS A 255 8.46 2.99 3.71
CA LYS A 255 8.16 1.67 4.28
C LYS A 255 7.30 0.84 3.32
N GLY A 256 7.65 -0.43 3.14
CA GLY A 256 6.87 -1.38 2.34
C GLY A 256 5.57 -1.79 3.04
N GLU A 257 4.51 -1.98 2.25
CA GLU A 257 3.15 -2.30 2.76
C GLU A 257 2.97 -3.76 3.19
N GLN A 258 3.80 -4.70 2.71
CA GLN A 258 3.59 -6.13 2.87
C GLN A 258 4.85 -6.88 3.35
N PHE A 259 4.67 -7.73 4.35
CA PHE A 259 5.71 -8.61 4.88
C PHE A 259 6.20 -9.62 3.82
N GLY A 260 7.51 -9.75 3.68
CA GLY A 260 8.16 -10.64 2.69
C GLY A 260 8.21 -10.08 1.26
N SER A 261 7.64 -8.90 0.99
CA SER A 261 7.62 -8.31 -0.36
C SER A 261 8.99 -7.81 -0.85
N ASN A 262 9.94 -7.62 0.07
CA ASN A 262 11.26 -7.05 -0.14
C ASN A 262 11.21 -5.65 -0.78
N PHE A 263 10.38 -4.75 -0.26
CA PHE A 263 10.31 -3.36 -0.70
C PHE A 263 11.68 -2.66 -0.56
N GLY A 264 12.18 -2.10 -1.65
CA GLY A 264 13.56 -1.60 -1.72
C GLY A 264 14.56 -2.67 -2.18
N TYR A 265 14.11 -3.69 -2.92
CA TYR A 265 15.02 -4.64 -3.57
C TYR A 265 15.85 -3.94 -4.65
N GLU A 266 15.18 -3.21 -5.55
CA GLU A 266 15.78 -2.32 -6.56
C GLU A 266 15.19 -0.91 -6.41
N VAL A 267 15.97 0.12 -6.73
CA VAL A 267 15.53 1.52 -6.74
C VAL A 267 16.06 2.25 -7.98
N ALA A 268 15.24 3.11 -8.58
CA ALA A 268 15.58 3.88 -9.78
C ALA A 268 15.03 5.31 -9.68
N SER A 269 15.61 6.23 -10.44
CA SER A 269 15.18 7.64 -10.51
C SER A 269 15.04 8.12 -11.96
N ALA A 270 13.99 8.89 -12.20
CA ALA A 270 13.60 9.39 -13.52
C ALA A 270 12.61 10.55 -13.35
N ASP A 271 12.62 11.51 -14.26
CA ASP A 271 11.63 12.60 -14.35
C ASP A 271 10.45 12.12 -15.22
N VAL A 272 9.45 11.45 -14.62
CA VAL A 272 8.41 10.73 -15.38
C VAL A 272 7.21 11.60 -15.73
N ASN A 273 7.05 12.77 -15.09
CA ASN A 273 6.05 13.77 -15.44
C ASN A 273 6.61 14.89 -16.35
N GLY A 274 7.92 14.95 -16.57
CA GLY A 274 8.60 15.93 -17.41
C GLY A 274 8.58 17.34 -16.82
N ASP A 275 8.72 17.48 -15.49
CA ASP A 275 8.75 18.78 -14.78
C ASP A 275 10.17 19.28 -14.44
N GLY A 276 11.19 18.44 -14.64
CA GLY A 276 12.59 18.74 -14.38
C GLY A 276 13.11 18.25 -13.02
N LEU A 277 12.25 17.70 -12.16
CA LEU A 277 12.62 17.07 -10.90
C LEU A 277 12.64 15.54 -11.06
N PRO A 278 13.65 14.82 -10.53
CA PRO A 278 13.64 13.37 -10.59
C PRO A 278 12.66 12.80 -9.56
N ASP A 279 11.79 11.90 -10.01
CA ASP A 279 10.94 11.04 -9.19
C ASP A 279 11.70 9.79 -8.72
N LEU A 280 11.11 9.04 -7.78
CA LEU A 280 11.68 7.82 -7.21
C LEU A 280 10.79 6.60 -7.46
N LEU A 281 11.36 5.55 -8.06
CA LEU A 281 10.74 4.24 -8.22
C LEU A 281 11.37 3.22 -7.26
N VAL A 282 10.52 2.41 -6.63
CA VAL A 282 10.94 1.36 -5.68
C VAL A 282 10.34 0.01 -6.07
N GLY A 283 11.18 -1.01 -6.20
CA GLY A 283 10.77 -2.40 -6.47
C GLY A 283 10.50 -3.22 -5.21
N ALA A 284 9.44 -4.03 -5.25
CA ALA A 284 9.12 -5.09 -4.29
C ALA A 284 8.77 -6.39 -5.07
N PRO A 285 9.76 -7.08 -5.66
CA PRO A 285 9.54 -8.20 -6.57
C PRO A 285 8.89 -9.43 -5.93
N PHE A 286 8.86 -9.52 -4.61
CA PHE A 286 8.21 -10.62 -3.88
C PHE A 286 6.85 -10.22 -3.29
N TYR A 287 6.34 -9.03 -3.63
CA TYR A 287 4.94 -8.67 -3.33
C TYR A 287 3.99 -9.70 -3.94
N PHE A 288 3.01 -10.15 -3.16
CA PHE A 288 2.08 -11.20 -3.55
C PHE A 288 0.63 -10.83 -3.25
N SER A 289 -0.25 -11.11 -4.20
CA SER A 289 -1.69 -11.26 -3.97
C SER A 289 -2.23 -12.37 -4.87
N ARG A 290 -3.51 -12.71 -4.72
CA ARG A 290 -4.13 -13.89 -5.35
C ARG A 290 -3.76 -14.10 -6.82
N ASP A 291 -3.73 -13.03 -7.60
CA ASP A 291 -3.50 -13.04 -9.05
C ASP A 291 -2.30 -12.15 -9.46
N VAL A 292 -1.48 -11.71 -8.48
CA VAL A 292 -0.41 -10.69 -8.61
C VAL A 292 0.92 -11.19 -8.03
N GLY A 293 2.02 -10.91 -8.72
CA GLY A 293 3.37 -11.19 -8.28
C GLY A 293 4.33 -10.07 -8.67
N GLY A 294 5.02 -9.49 -7.70
CA GLY A 294 5.86 -8.32 -7.86
C GLY A 294 5.09 -7.00 -7.97
N ALA A 295 5.66 -5.95 -7.40
CA ALA A 295 5.12 -4.59 -7.46
C ALA A 295 6.24 -3.55 -7.61
N VAL A 296 5.90 -2.40 -8.22
CA VAL A 296 6.74 -1.20 -8.27
C VAL A 296 5.92 0.01 -7.83
N TYR A 297 6.49 0.83 -6.97
CA TYR A 297 5.86 2.00 -6.38
C TYR A 297 6.55 3.27 -6.91
N LEU A 298 5.76 4.23 -7.39
CA LEU A 298 6.22 5.55 -7.85
C LEU A 298 5.93 6.60 -6.77
N TYR A 299 6.96 7.37 -6.41
CA TYR A 299 6.90 8.52 -5.54
C TYR A 299 7.28 9.77 -6.34
N LEU A 300 6.31 10.66 -6.57
CA LEU A 300 6.49 11.88 -7.35
C LEU A 300 7.11 13.00 -6.51
N ASN A 301 8.03 13.76 -7.12
CA ASN A 301 8.83 14.79 -6.47
C ASN A 301 8.18 16.18 -6.56
N VAL A 302 7.06 16.37 -5.87
CA VAL A 302 6.25 17.59 -5.98
C VAL A 302 6.92 18.77 -5.25
N ASN A 303 7.35 19.79 -5.99
CA ASN A 303 8.02 21.00 -5.49
C ASN A 303 9.32 20.73 -4.70
N SER A 304 10.18 19.81 -5.16
CA SER A 304 11.40 19.38 -4.44
C SER A 304 11.08 18.80 -3.06
N SER A 305 10.11 17.89 -3.01
CA SER A 305 9.67 17.20 -1.80
C SER A 305 9.03 15.84 -2.14
N LEU A 306 9.72 14.75 -1.79
CA LEU A 306 9.12 13.41 -1.79
C LEU A 306 8.24 13.19 -0.56
N HIS A 307 7.01 12.73 -0.78
CA HIS A 307 6.08 12.31 0.28
C HIS A 307 6.32 10.84 0.69
N GLN A 308 5.78 10.43 1.86
CA GLN A 308 5.88 9.04 2.35
C GLN A 308 4.86 8.08 1.72
N GLU A 309 3.79 8.62 1.12
CA GLU A 309 2.78 7.86 0.39
C GLU A 309 3.15 7.79 -1.10
N TYR A 310 2.87 6.66 -1.75
CA TYR A 310 3.14 6.46 -3.18
C TYR A 310 2.00 7.02 -4.04
N ASN A 311 2.33 7.58 -5.20
CA ASN A 311 1.36 8.16 -6.14
C ASN A 311 0.75 7.09 -7.05
N VAL A 312 1.57 6.16 -7.53
CA VAL A 312 1.14 5.06 -8.42
C VAL A 312 1.76 3.75 -7.95
N LYS A 313 0.99 2.65 -8.05
CA LYS A 313 1.47 1.28 -7.82
C LYS A 313 1.24 0.45 -9.07
N LEU A 314 2.33 -0.08 -9.63
CA LEU A 314 2.34 -1.01 -10.75
C LEU A 314 2.48 -2.44 -10.20
N THR A 315 1.84 -3.42 -10.83
CA THR A 315 1.76 -4.80 -10.32
C THR A 315 1.93 -5.81 -11.44
N GLY A 316 2.80 -6.80 -11.24
CA GLY A 316 3.02 -7.89 -12.19
C GLY A 316 2.05 -9.06 -12.04
N LYS A 317 2.16 -10.02 -12.96
CA LYS A 317 1.42 -11.29 -12.90
C LYS A 317 1.96 -12.18 -11.77
N GLN A 318 1.14 -13.12 -11.28
CA GLN A 318 1.55 -14.13 -10.31
C GLN A 318 2.93 -14.75 -10.66
N GLU A 319 3.79 -14.91 -9.64
CA GLU A 319 5.12 -15.56 -9.71
C GLU A 319 6.16 -14.91 -10.66
N SER A 320 5.82 -13.81 -11.33
CA SER A 320 6.66 -13.16 -12.35
C SER A 320 7.94 -12.46 -11.84
N GLN A 321 7.93 -12.03 -10.57
CA GLN A 321 8.91 -11.14 -9.93
C GLN A 321 9.09 -9.78 -10.60
N PHE A 322 8.00 -9.22 -11.13
CA PHE A 322 7.93 -7.86 -11.65
C PHE A 322 8.52 -6.83 -10.67
N GLY A 323 9.44 -5.99 -11.14
CA GLY A 323 10.13 -4.99 -10.31
C GLY A 323 11.43 -5.47 -9.68
N ILE A 324 11.97 -6.62 -10.10
CA ILE A 324 13.31 -7.09 -9.70
C ILE A 324 14.43 -6.28 -10.35
N ALA A 325 14.17 -5.69 -11.52
CA ALA A 325 15.01 -4.72 -12.19
C ALA A 325 14.14 -3.57 -12.70
N ILE A 326 14.62 -2.33 -12.53
CA ILE A 326 13.95 -1.12 -12.97
C ILE A 326 15.02 -0.24 -13.63
N ALA A 327 14.77 0.26 -14.83
CA ALA A 327 15.66 1.20 -15.50
C ALA A 327 14.89 2.39 -16.04
N ASN A 328 15.45 3.57 -15.82
CA ASN A 328 15.16 4.76 -16.62
C ASN A 328 15.55 4.45 -18.08
N ALA A 329 14.56 4.48 -18.97
CA ALA A 329 14.74 4.25 -20.40
C ALA A 329 15.17 5.52 -21.15
N GLY A 330 15.08 6.68 -20.51
CA GLY A 330 15.08 7.99 -21.15
C GLY A 330 13.76 8.26 -21.88
N ASP A 331 13.72 9.39 -22.56
CA ASP A 331 12.60 9.79 -23.41
C ASP A 331 12.61 8.98 -24.74
N LEU A 332 11.82 7.90 -24.81
CA LEU A 332 11.68 6.98 -25.95
C LEU A 332 10.73 7.51 -27.02
N ASN A 333 9.80 8.41 -26.70
CA ASN A 333 8.74 8.85 -27.62
C ASN A 333 8.94 10.29 -28.16
N LYS A 334 9.72 11.12 -27.48
CA LYS A 334 9.98 12.56 -27.70
C LYS A 334 8.81 13.50 -27.34
N ASP A 335 8.05 13.18 -26.30
CA ASP A 335 7.10 14.09 -25.64
C ASP A 335 7.72 14.93 -24.50
N GLY A 336 8.95 14.59 -24.09
CA GLY A 336 9.71 15.29 -23.05
C GLY A 336 9.42 14.86 -21.61
N CYS A 337 8.88 13.67 -21.39
CA CYS A 337 8.93 12.92 -20.13
C CYS A 337 10.01 11.82 -20.21
N GLN A 338 10.35 11.15 -19.10
CA GLN A 338 11.25 9.99 -19.10
C GLN A 338 10.47 8.69 -18.90
N ASP A 339 10.74 7.70 -19.75
CA ASP A 339 10.03 6.42 -19.75
C ASP A 339 10.75 5.37 -18.89
N ILE A 340 10.03 4.33 -18.47
CA ILE A 340 10.53 3.31 -17.55
C ILE A 340 10.44 1.91 -18.16
N ALA A 341 11.56 1.17 -18.08
CA ALA A 341 11.60 -0.26 -18.34
C ALA A 341 11.60 -1.07 -17.02
N ILE A 342 10.68 -2.03 -16.88
CA ILE A 342 10.55 -2.88 -15.69
C ILE A 342 10.71 -4.36 -16.07
N GLY A 343 11.58 -5.05 -15.35
CA GLY A 343 11.91 -6.46 -15.55
C GLY A 343 10.93 -7.42 -14.85
N SER A 344 10.57 -8.49 -15.56
CA SER A 344 9.67 -9.58 -15.15
C SER A 344 10.26 -10.95 -15.58
N PRO A 345 11.46 -11.33 -15.11
CA PRO A 345 12.29 -12.38 -15.72
C PRO A 345 11.81 -13.82 -15.50
N TYR A 346 10.85 -14.06 -14.62
CA TYR A 346 10.27 -15.38 -14.38
C TYR A 346 8.85 -15.52 -14.96
N GLU A 347 8.39 -14.52 -15.70
CA GLU A 347 7.18 -14.61 -16.52
C GLU A 347 7.49 -15.34 -17.85
N GLY A 348 7.16 -16.63 -17.93
CA GLY A 348 7.53 -17.44 -19.09
C GLY A 348 9.04 -17.67 -19.13
N ASN A 349 9.72 -17.26 -20.20
CA ASN A 349 11.19 -17.19 -20.22
C ASN A 349 11.72 -15.78 -19.84
N GLY A 350 10.83 -14.82 -19.59
CA GLY A 350 11.12 -13.48 -19.10
C GLY A 350 10.51 -12.38 -19.98
N VAL A 351 10.00 -11.33 -19.34
CA VAL A 351 9.32 -10.21 -19.99
C VAL A 351 9.93 -8.88 -19.50
N VAL A 352 9.99 -7.89 -20.40
CA VAL A 352 10.25 -6.49 -20.05
C VAL A 352 9.04 -5.65 -20.43
N TYR A 353 8.60 -4.83 -19.47
CA TYR A 353 7.49 -3.90 -19.61
C TYR A 353 8.01 -2.49 -19.83
N ILE A 354 7.46 -1.77 -20.80
CA ILE A 354 7.71 -0.34 -21.01
C ILE A 354 6.46 0.43 -20.56
N TYR A 355 6.67 1.43 -19.73
CA TYR A 355 5.68 2.41 -19.30
C TYR A 355 6.16 3.79 -19.74
N MET A 356 5.36 4.50 -20.53
CA MET A 356 5.68 5.86 -20.94
C MET A 356 5.35 6.86 -19.83
N GLY A 357 6.04 7.99 -19.82
CA GLY A 357 5.74 9.12 -18.94
C GLY A 357 4.35 9.74 -19.20
N ASP A 358 3.74 10.33 -18.17
CA ASP A 358 2.44 11.03 -18.25
C ASP A 358 2.51 12.32 -17.42
N ARG A 359 2.38 13.48 -18.08
CA ARG A 359 2.52 14.81 -17.46
C ARG A 359 1.52 15.11 -16.34
N GLU A 360 0.43 14.36 -16.22
CA GLU A 360 -0.57 14.51 -15.15
C GLU A 360 -0.43 13.47 -14.03
N LYS A 361 0.11 12.28 -14.32
CA LYS A 361 0.05 11.09 -13.45
C LYS A 361 1.42 10.48 -13.13
N GLY A 362 2.48 10.94 -13.78
CA GLY A 362 3.80 10.32 -13.78
C GLY A 362 3.84 9.08 -14.67
N LEU A 363 3.07 8.04 -14.35
CA LEU A 363 3.00 6.80 -15.14
C LEU A 363 1.57 6.27 -15.25
N ASN A 364 1.26 5.65 -16.39
CA ASN A 364 0.05 4.87 -16.60
C ASN A 364 0.11 3.53 -15.83
N THR A 365 -1.01 3.01 -15.35
CA THR A 365 -1.05 1.67 -14.70
C THR A 365 -1.01 0.52 -15.70
N LYS A 366 -1.29 0.78 -16.98
CA LYS A 366 -1.10 -0.16 -18.08
C LYS A 366 0.22 0.13 -18.80
N PRO A 367 1.01 -0.89 -19.14
CA PRO A 367 2.21 -0.73 -19.96
C PRO A 367 1.83 -0.47 -21.42
N ASP A 368 2.59 0.39 -22.08
CA ASP A 368 2.38 0.79 -23.47
C ASP A 368 3.04 -0.19 -24.45
N GLN A 369 4.13 -0.84 -24.02
CA GLN A 369 4.75 -1.95 -24.76
C GLN A 369 5.15 -3.09 -23.82
N VAL A 370 5.01 -4.34 -24.30
CA VAL A 370 5.42 -5.55 -23.59
C VAL A 370 6.33 -6.36 -24.50
N ILE A 371 7.56 -6.61 -24.04
CA ILE A 371 8.61 -7.29 -24.81
C ILE A 371 8.91 -8.62 -24.12
N ALA A 372 8.33 -9.70 -24.64
CA ALA A 372 8.52 -11.05 -24.13
C ALA A 372 9.70 -11.75 -24.83
N ALA A 373 10.46 -12.58 -24.12
CA ALA A 373 11.61 -13.32 -24.67
C ALA A 373 11.23 -14.20 -25.88
N GLU A 374 9.99 -14.69 -25.93
CA GLU A 374 9.42 -15.50 -27.01
C GLU A 374 9.21 -14.71 -28.32
N SER A 375 9.28 -13.38 -28.28
CA SER A 375 9.24 -12.51 -29.48
C SER A 375 10.61 -12.31 -30.15
N LEU A 376 11.70 -12.74 -29.49
CA LEU A 376 13.06 -12.55 -29.98
C LEU A 376 13.46 -13.65 -30.99
N PRO A 377 14.39 -13.36 -31.93
CA PRO A 377 14.89 -14.36 -32.88
C PRO A 377 15.74 -15.46 -32.23
N VAL A 378 16.09 -15.32 -30.94
CA VAL A 378 16.87 -16.28 -30.15
C VAL A 378 16.21 -16.41 -28.77
N LEU A 379 15.91 -17.64 -28.35
CA LEU A 379 15.29 -17.91 -27.05
C LEU A 379 16.26 -17.58 -25.90
N MET A 380 15.86 -16.61 -25.07
CA MET A 380 16.56 -16.21 -23.84
C MET A 380 15.71 -16.57 -22.62
N ARG A 381 16.34 -17.00 -21.53
CA ARG A 381 15.74 -17.20 -20.20
C ARG A 381 16.23 -16.15 -19.22
N THR A 382 15.43 -15.86 -18.20
CA THR A 382 15.68 -14.77 -17.22
C THR A 382 15.80 -13.39 -17.91
N PHE A 383 15.13 -13.24 -19.04
CA PHE A 383 15.14 -12.00 -19.82
C PHE A 383 14.46 -10.88 -19.03
N GLY A 384 15.19 -9.80 -18.78
CA GLY A 384 14.73 -8.70 -17.92
C GLY A 384 15.27 -8.76 -16.49
N TYR A 385 16.19 -9.69 -16.16
CA TYR A 385 16.80 -9.74 -14.82
C TYR A 385 17.76 -8.57 -14.57
N ALA A 386 18.29 -7.95 -15.61
CA ALA A 386 19.07 -6.71 -15.52
C ALA A 386 18.72 -5.79 -16.71
N LEU A 387 18.65 -4.49 -16.46
CA LEU A 387 18.25 -3.48 -17.44
C LEU A 387 19.22 -2.29 -17.44
N SER A 388 19.39 -1.63 -18.59
CA SER A 388 20.05 -0.32 -18.70
C SER A 388 19.52 0.41 -19.93
N GLY A 389 18.86 1.55 -19.73
CA GLY A 389 18.33 2.43 -20.77
C GLY A 389 19.05 3.78 -20.85
N GLY A 390 18.40 4.78 -21.44
CA GLY A 390 18.76 6.19 -21.34
C GLY A 390 19.90 6.68 -22.24
N VAL A 391 20.38 5.87 -23.19
CA VAL A 391 21.49 6.24 -24.08
C VAL A 391 21.22 5.79 -25.51
N ASP A 392 21.36 6.72 -26.44
CA ASP A 392 21.36 6.48 -27.90
C ASP A 392 22.70 5.83 -28.32
N LEU A 393 22.65 4.61 -28.87
CA LEU A 393 23.84 3.87 -29.35
C LEU A 393 24.04 3.92 -30.86
N ASP A 394 23.00 4.05 -31.69
CA ASP A 394 23.14 4.04 -33.16
C ASP A 394 23.06 5.43 -33.84
N SER A 395 22.78 6.47 -33.05
CA SER A 395 22.70 7.91 -33.40
C SER A 395 21.44 8.36 -34.13
N ASN A 396 20.33 7.63 -34.00
CA ASN A 396 19.02 8.04 -34.54
C ASN A 396 18.34 9.18 -33.73
N GLY A 397 18.81 9.50 -32.51
CA GLY A 397 18.28 10.53 -31.62
C GLY A 397 17.33 10.03 -30.51
N TYR A 398 17.01 8.74 -30.51
CA TYR A 398 16.21 8.07 -29.49
C TYR A 398 17.11 7.18 -28.59
N PRO A 399 16.82 7.06 -27.29
CA PRO A 399 17.58 6.19 -26.41
C PRO A 399 17.21 4.72 -26.64
N ASP A 400 18.20 3.84 -26.47
CA ASP A 400 18.04 2.40 -26.63
C ASP A 400 17.88 1.69 -25.27
N LEU A 401 17.63 0.38 -25.28
CA LEU A 401 17.49 -0.44 -24.07
C LEU A 401 18.32 -1.73 -24.15
N LEU A 402 19.19 -1.93 -23.16
CA LEU A 402 19.88 -3.20 -22.93
C LEU A 402 19.11 -4.07 -21.94
N VAL A 403 18.97 -5.36 -22.27
CA VAL A 403 18.32 -6.37 -21.44
C VAL A 403 19.24 -7.57 -21.23
N GLY A 404 19.52 -7.89 -19.96
CA GLY A 404 20.30 -9.06 -19.57
C GLY A 404 19.45 -10.34 -19.43
N ALA A 405 20.04 -11.47 -19.79
CA ALA A 405 19.50 -12.82 -19.65
C ALA A 405 20.62 -13.76 -19.14
N TYR A 406 20.80 -13.84 -17.82
CA TYR A 406 22.03 -14.39 -17.22
C TYR A 406 22.15 -15.92 -17.39
N GLU A 407 21.05 -16.67 -17.40
CA GLU A 407 21.09 -18.13 -17.59
C GLU A 407 21.64 -18.52 -18.98
N ASN A 408 21.32 -17.74 -20.00
CA ASN A 408 21.84 -17.90 -21.36
C ASN A 408 23.23 -17.25 -21.54
N SER A 409 23.77 -16.57 -20.52
CA SER A 409 24.99 -15.76 -20.61
C SER A 409 24.95 -14.73 -21.75
N SER A 410 23.79 -14.10 -21.96
CA SER A 410 23.50 -13.28 -23.13
C SER A 410 22.86 -11.93 -22.78
N VAL A 411 22.99 -10.96 -23.68
CA VAL A 411 22.38 -9.63 -23.59
C VAL A 411 21.69 -9.33 -24.92
N ALA A 412 20.49 -8.75 -24.86
CA ALA A 412 19.81 -8.18 -26.02
C ALA A 412 20.00 -6.66 -26.04
N LEU A 413 20.24 -6.11 -27.23
CA LEU A 413 20.09 -4.69 -27.52
C LEU A 413 18.78 -4.48 -28.27
N ILE A 414 17.85 -3.77 -27.63
CA ILE A 414 16.60 -3.31 -28.22
C ILE A 414 16.83 -1.87 -28.65
N ARG A 415 16.64 -1.58 -29.94
CA ARG A 415 16.83 -0.23 -30.48
C ARG A 415 15.49 0.44 -30.76
N THR A 416 15.39 1.71 -30.41
CA THR A 416 14.14 2.48 -30.52
C THR A 416 13.90 2.92 -31.97
N ARG A 417 12.64 2.90 -32.42
CA ARG A 417 12.26 3.23 -33.80
C ARG A 417 11.81 4.69 -33.88
N PRO A 418 12.29 5.50 -34.85
CA PRO A 418 11.85 6.89 -34.97
C PRO A 418 10.34 7.03 -35.14
N ILE A 419 9.78 8.05 -34.51
CA ILE A 419 8.33 8.31 -34.51
C ILE A 419 8.02 9.47 -35.47
N ILE A 420 6.97 9.29 -36.28
CA ILE A 420 6.44 10.32 -37.17
C ILE A 420 4.95 10.54 -36.92
N ASP A 421 4.52 11.80 -36.98
CA ASP A 421 3.10 12.17 -36.99
C ASP A 421 2.63 12.41 -38.44
N ILE A 422 1.37 12.07 -38.71
CA ILE A 422 0.74 12.25 -40.02
C ILE A 422 -0.57 12.99 -39.84
N LYS A 423 -0.50 14.31 -40.05
CA LYS A 423 -1.69 15.15 -40.01
C LYS A 423 -2.47 14.97 -41.30
N THR A 424 -3.72 14.56 -41.14
CA THR A 424 -4.69 14.46 -42.22
C THR A 424 -5.62 15.65 -42.15
N SER A 425 -5.84 16.34 -43.27
CA SER A 425 -6.87 17.37 -43.39
C SER A 425 -7.82 17.04 -44.54
N ILE A 426 -9.09 17.39 -44.35
CA ILE A 426 -10.10 17.34 -45.42
C ILE A 426 -10.38 18.77 -45.83
N ARG A 427 -10.24 19.07 -47.13
CA ARG A 427 -10.65 20.35 -47.70
C ARG A 427 -12.06 20.18 -48.26
N PRO A 428 -13.09 20.69 -47.56
CA PRO A 428 -14.47 20.59 -48.03
C PRO A 428 -14.69 21.51 -49.23
N SER A 429 -15.50 21.06 -50.18
CA SER A 429 -16.18 21.99 -51.08
C SER A 429 -17.53 22.37 -50.47
N ASN A 430 -18.13 23.46 -50.96
CA ASN A 430 -19.49 23.86 -50.55
C ASN A 430 -20.55 22.77 -50.85
N THR A 431 -20.22 21.74 -51.66
CA THR A 431 -21.13 20.64 -52.02
C THR A 431 -21.29 19.55 -50.96
N ILE A 432 -20.47 19.53 -49.89
CA ILE A 432 -20.64 18.55 -48.79
C ILE A 432 -21.67 18.99 -47.73
N ILE A 433 -22.16 20.23 -47.84
CA ILE A 433 -23.13 20.86 -46.94
C ILE A 433 -24.37 21.13 -47.79
N ASN A 434 -25.56 20.76 -47.30
CA ASN A 434 -26.83 20.85 -48.02
C ASN A 434 -26.86 20.02 -49.33
N ILE A 435 -26.51 18.72 -49.24
CA ILE A 435 -26.70 17.77 -50.34
C ILE A 435 -28.19 17.64 -50.63
N ASP A 436 -28.61 18.11 -51.80
CA ASP A 436 -29.98 17.94 -52.32
C ASP A 436 -30.07 16.63 -53.13
N PRO A 437 -30.79 15.59 -52.64
CA PRO A 437 -30.90 14.30 -53.32
C PRO A 437 -31.81 14.34 -54.57
N THR A 438 -32.39 15.48 -54.92
CA THR A 438 -33.21 15.68 -56.14
C THR A 438 -32.41 16.20 -57.33
N ILE A 439 -31.21 16.76 -57.10
CA ILE A 439 -30.34 17.27 -58.14
C ILE A 439 -29.39 16.16 -58.62
N HIS A 440 -29.29 15.97 -59.93
CA HIS A 440 -28.36 15.04 -60.57
C HIS A 440 -27.10 15.77 -61.07
N GLY A 441 -25.95 15.12 -60.95
CA GLY A 441 -24.63 15.69 -61.27
C GLY A 441 -24.08 16.61 -60.18
N CYS A 442 -22.86 17.11 -60.40
CA CYS A 442 -22.16 18.07 -59.55
C CYS A 442 -20.98 18.71 -60.31
N ASP A 443 -20.31 19.71 -59.74
CA ASP A 443 -19.24 20.50 -60.40
C ASP A 443 -18.15 19.68 -61.11
N ARG A 444 -17.86 18.46 -60.64
CA ARG A 444 -16.81 17.58 -61.17
C ARG A 444 -17.33 16.46 -62.09
N ASP A 445 -18.62 16.18 -62.06
CA ASP A 445 -19.32 15.29 -63.00
C ASP A 445 -20.73 15.84 -63.26
N PRO A 446 -20.89 16.90 -64.08
CA PRO A 446 -22.20 17.48 -64.40
C PRO A 446 -23.07 16.54 -65.26
N SER A 447 -22.49 15.45 -65.77
CA SER A 447 -23.11 14.44 -66.61
C SER A 447 -23.73 13.26 -65.85
N SER A 448 -23.59 13.22 -64.51
CA SER A 448 -23.97 12.04 -63.74
C SER A 448 -25.48 11.87 -63.56
N ASN A 449 -25.96 10.63 -63.70
CA ASN A 449 -27.34 10.24 -63.35
C ASN A 449 -27.56 10.02 -61.83
N TYR A 450 -26.62 10.49 -61.01
CA TYR A 450 -26.64 10.40 -59.54
C TYR A 450 -26.34 11.80 -58.98
N THR A 451 -26.91 12.14 -57.81
CA THR A 451 -26.43 13.29 -57.02
C THR A 451 -24.98 13.03 -56.61
N CYS A 452 -24.09 14.01 -56.77
CA CYS A 452 -22.71 13.89 -56.32
C CYS A 452 -22.18 15.10 -55.56
N PHE A 453 -21.07 14.90 -54.85
CA PHE A 453 -20.31 15.94 -54.16
C PHE A 453 -18.82 15.56 -54.17
N HIS A 454 -17.95 16.51 -53.85
CA HIS A 454 -16.50 16.28 -53.86
C HIS A 454 -15.76 16.93 -52.68
N PHE A 455 -14.66 16.31 -52.29
CA PHE A 455 -13.72 16.84 -51.29
C PHE A 455 -12.28 16.46 -51.67
N GLN A 456 -11.29 17.10 -51.04
CA GLN A 456 -9.89 16.68 -51.14
C GLN A 456 -9.42 16.17 -49.78
N ALA A 457 -8.75 15.01 -49.77
CA ALA A 457 -8.06 14.47 -48.61
C ALA A 457 -6.56 14.78 -48.75
N CYS A 458 -6.00 15.47 -47.77
CA CYS A 458 -4.60 15.89 -47.74
C CYS A 458 -3.87 15.25 -46.57
N CYS A 459 -2.64 14.80 -46.81
CA CYS A 459 -1.75 14.24 -45.78
C CYS A 459 -0.42 14.99 -45.78
N ILE A 460 0.18 15.20 -44.60
CA ILE A 460 1.55 15.72 -44.43
C ILE A 460 2.25 14.97 -43.29
N ILE A 461 3.55 14.70 -43.44
CA ILE A 461 4.39 14.19 -42.35
C ILE A 461 4.98 15.38 -41.58
N GLU A 462 4.63 15.49 -40.31
CA GLU A 462 5.40 16.29 -39.34
C GLU A 462 6.27 15.32 -38.54
N SER A 463 7.59 15.42 -38.68
CA SER A 463 8.54 14.59 -37.95
C SER A 463 9.17 15.38 -36.80
N LEU A 464 8.97 14.88 -35.57
CA LEU A 464 9.46 15.46 -34.32
C LEU A 464 10.98 15.67 -34.31
N VAL A 465 11.72 14.80 -35.00
CA VAL A 465 13.19 14.76 -35.02
C VAL A 465 13.73 15.30 -36.35
N LYS A 466 14.78 16.12 -36.30
CA LYS A 466 15.37 16.80 -37.48
C LYS A 466 16.40 15.98 -38.26
N THR A 467 16.90 14.88 -37.69
CA THR A 467 18.07 14.13 -38.18
C THR A 467 17.78 12.97 -39.14
N SER A 468 16.50 12.57 -39.30
CA SER A 468 16.11 11.44 -40.14
C SER A 468 16.46 11.66 -41.63
N GLN A 469 17.33 10.82 -42.18
CA GLN A 469 17.87 10.98 -43.55
C GLN A 469 16.90 10.51 -44.65
N SER A 470 15.86 9.74 -44.30
CA SER A 470 14.85 9.26 -45.25
C SER A 470 13.84 10.36 -45.60
N THR A 471 13.88 10.87 -46.83
CA THR A 471 13.06 12.03 -47.24
C THR A 471 11.63 11.71 -47.66
N THR A 472 11.29 10.43 -47.91
CA THR A 472 9.98 10.01 -48.43
C THR A 472 9.55 8.63 -47.93
N HIS A 473 8.31 8.49 -47.48
CA HIS A 473 7.73 7.21 -47.05
C HIS A 473 6.51 6.81 -47.90
N ARG A 474 6.26 5.50 -48.01
CA ARG A 474 5.03 4.97 -48.64
C ARG A 474 3.91 4.95 -47.61
N LEU A 475 2.88 5.76 -47.82
CA LEU A 475 1.67 5.76 -47.01
C LEU A 475 0.53 5.12 -47.80
N ASN A 476 -0.19 4.17 -47.22
CA ASN A 476 -1.43 3.68 -47.79
C ASN A 476 -2.61 4.23 -46.98
N TYR A 477 -3.49 4.98 -47.64
CA TYR A 477 -4.67 5.56 -47.02
C TYR A 477 -5.95 4.91 -47.56
N VAL A 478 -6.92 4.76 -46.68
CA VAL A 478 -8.20 4.11 -46.94
C VAL A 478 -9.32 5.03 -46.46
N ILE A 479 -10.29 5.33 -47.32
CA ILE A 479 -11.49 6.09 -46.95
C ILE A 479 -12.69 5.16 -47.05
N GLU A 480 -13.33 4.86 -45.92
CA GLU A 480 -14.55 4.07 -45.85
C GLU A 480 -15.77 4.96 -45.58
N ALA A 481 -16.81 4.80 -46.41
CA ALA A 481 -18.07 5.51 -46.27
C ALA A 481 -19.09 4.66 -45.50
N GLU A 482 -19.49 5.14 -44.32
CA GLU A 482 -20.51 4.61 -43.41
C GLU A 482 -20.35 3.17 -42.91
N THR A 483 -19.47 2.33 -43.44
CA THR A 483 -19.49 0.86 -43.23
C THR A 483 -18.51 0.33 -42.18
N PHE A 484 -17.69 1.23 -41.63
CA PHE A 484 -16.73 1.00 -40.55
C PHE A 484 -17.41 0.62 -39.21
N PRO A 485 -16.66 0.08 -38.21
CA PRO A 485 -17.20 -0.27 -36.90
C PRO A 485 -17.91 0.91 -36.19
N GLY A 486 -19.15 0.70 -35.76
CA GLY A 486 -20.02 1.77 -35.23
C GLY A 486 -20.83 2.52 -36.30
N GLY A 487 -20.66 2.18 -37.58
CA GLY A 487 -21.43 2.70 -38.70
C GLY A 487 -22.67 1.85 -39.07
N ARG A 488 -23.08 1.96 -40.34
CA ARG A 488 -24.21 1.28 -40.97
C ARG A 488 -23.79 -0.05 -41.59
N LYS A 489 -24.72 -1.02 -41.61
CA LYS A 489 -24.55 -2.28 -42.35
C LYS A 489 -24.41 -2.10 -43.88
N TYR A 490 -24.88 -0.99 -44.44
CA TYR A 490 -24.77 -0.66 -45.86
C TYR A 490 -24.51 0.84 -46.03
N SER A 491 -23.58 1.19 -46.92
CA SER A 491 -23.31 2.59 -47.27
C SER A 491 -24.34 3.14 -48.26
N ARG A 492 -24.85 4.35 -48.01
CA ARG A 492 -25.75 5.10 -48.91
C ARG A 492 -25.04 5.69 -50.13
N VAL A 493 -23.70 5.76 -50.10
CA VAL A 493 -22.88 6.35 -51.16
C VAL A 493 -21.92 5.34 -51.80
N PHE A 494 -21.27 5.76 -52.87
CA PHE A 494 -20.09 5.11 -53.44
C PHE A 494 -19.11 6.15 -53.98
N PHE A 495 -17.85 5.76 -54.15
CA PHE A 495 -16.79 6.53 -54.78
C PHE A 495 -16.54 6.04 -56.20
N ASP A 496 -16.18 7.00 -57.07
CA ASP A 496 -15.55 6.77 -58.38
C ASP A 496 -16.37 5.88 -59.36
N SER A 497 -15.78 5.53 -60.51
CA SER A 497 -16.40 4.65 -61.52
C SER A 497 -16.81 3.26 -60.99
N ASP A 498 -16.04 2.76 -60.01
CA ASP A 498 -16.04 1.35 -59.61
C ASP A 498 -17.16 1.01 -58.61
N LYS A 499 -17.93 2.01 -58.17
CA LYS A 499 -19.07 1.90 -57.24
C LYS A 499 -18.76 1.28 -55.88
N SER A 500 -17.51 1.38 -55.45
CA SER A 500 -17.03 0.96 -54.13
C SER A 500 -17.46 1.94 -53.03
N ASN A 501 -17.79 1.44 -51.84
CA ASN A 501 -17.93 2.24 -50.60
C ASN A 501 -16.59 2.51 -49.90
N ILE A 502 -15.48 1.99 -50.43
CA ILE A 502 -14.13 2.10 -49.89
C ILE A 502 -13.16 2.57 -50.99
N VAL A 503 -12.43 3.65 -50.73
CA VAL A 503 -11.22 4.03 -51.48
C VAL A 503 -10.01 3.41 -50.78
N ASN A 504 -9.07 2.84 -51.53
CA ASN A 504 -7.78 2.37 -51.02
C ASN A 504 -6.68 2.81 -52.00
N LYS A 505 -5.80 3.73 -51.59
CA LYS A 505 -4.75 4.31 -52.46
C LYS A 505 -3.43 4.47 -51.70
N THR A 506 -2.31 4.15 -52.36
CA THR A 506 -0.96 4.37 -51.83
C THR A 506 -0.35 5.65 -52.42
N ILE A 507 0.26 6.48 -51.58
CA ILE A 507 0.98 7.71 -51.95
C ILE A 507 2.45 7.66 -51.50
N MET A 508 3.27 8.49 -52.12
CA MET A 508 4.65 8.76 -51.71
C MET A 508 4.65 10.10 -50.97
N LEU A 509 4.72 10.07 -49.64
CA LEU A 509 4.62 11.27 -48.82
C LEU A 509 6.01 11.74 -48.38
N GLY A 510 6.32 13.00 -48.64
CA GLY A 510 7.59 13.63 -48.27
C GLY A 510 7.52 14.29 -46.89
N ARG A 511 8.68 14.45 -46.25
CA ARG A 511 8.80 15.29 -45.04
C ARG A 511 8.39 16.73 -45.37
N ASP A 512 7.53 17.33 -44.56
CA ASP A 512 7.09 18.74 -44.69
C ASP A 512 6.45 19.09 -46.06
N VAL A 513 5.99 18.08 -46.82
CA VAL A 513 5.31 18.22 -48.12
C VAL A 513 3.91 17.61 -48.03
N GLU A 514 2.89 18.42 -48.29
CA GLU A 514 1.49 17.99 -48.32
C GLU A 514 1.13 17.32 -49.67
N ASP A 515 0.57 16.11 -49.63
CA ASP A 515 -0.05 15.45 -50.79
C ASP A 515 -1.57 15.46 -50.64
N CYS A 516 -2.26 16.11 -51.58
CA CYS A 516 -3.72 16.23 -51.63
C CYS A 516 -4.32 15.43 -52.79
N ARG A 517 -5.32 14.59 -52.50
CA ARG A 517 -6.04 13.77 -53.48
C ARG A 517 -7.52 14.09 -53.47
N GLU A 518 -8.07 14.32 -54.66
CA GLU A 518 -9.48 14.66 -54.86
C GLU A 518 -10.34 13.39 -54.99
N HIS A 519 -11.53 13.43 -54.37
CA HIS A 519 -12.48 12.33 -54.32
C HIS A 519 -13.89 12.81 -54.64
N ILE A 520 -14.54 12.14 -55.59
CA ILE A 520 -15.94 12.35 -55.96
C ILE A 520 -16.77 11.24 -55.33
N VAL A 521 -17.89 11.62 -54.71
CA VAL A 521 -18.84 10.75 -54.02
C VAL A 521 -20.20 10.85 -54.69
N TYR A 522 -20.84 9.71 -54.93
CA TYR A 522 -22.15 9.59 -55.56
C TYR A 522 -23.17 8.98 -54.58
N LEU A 523 -24.36 9.57 -54.51
CA LEU A 523 -25.49 9.06 -53.72
C LEU A 523 -26.21 7.93 -54.47
N LYS A 524 -26.59 6.86 -53.77
CA LYS A 524 -27.35 5.75 -54.38
C LYS A 524 -28.83 6.12 -54.54
N ASN A 525 -29.38 5.89 -55.74
CA ASN A 525 -30.80 6.08 -56.04
C ASN A 525 -31.68 5.28 -55.06
N ASN A 526 -32.85 5.84 -54.72
CA ASN A 526 -33.79 5.31 -53.73
C ASN A 526 -33.26 5.26 -52.28
N THR A 527 -32.24 6.06 -51.93
CA THR A 527 -31.85 6.30 -50.53
C THR A 527 -33.02 6.93 -49.77
N ARG A 528 -33.60 6.18 -48.82
CA ARG A 528 -34.75 6.63 -48.00
C ARG A 528 -34.37 7.50 -46.80
N ASP A 529 -33.14 7.35 -46.32
CA ASP A 529 -32.61 8.08 -45.17
C ASP A 529 -31.77 9.25 -45.69
N ILE A 530 -32.43 10.41 -45.74
CA ILE A 530 -31.88 11.70 -46.21
C ILE A 530 -31.89 12.76 -45.09
N GLN A 531 -32.03 12.34 -43.82
CA GLN A 531 -32.01 13.24 -42.67
C GLN A 531 -30.74 13.08 -41.82
N THR A 532 -30.15 11.88 -41.80
CA THR A 532 -28.92 11.64 -41.03
C THR A 532 -27.65 11.90 -41.86
N PRO A 533 -26.60 12.51 -41.29
CA PRO A 533 -25.38 12.83 -42.03
C PRO A 533 -24.63 11.58 -42.49
N ILE A 534 -23.98 11.67 -43.66
CA ILE A 534 -23.13 10.62 -44.23
C ILE A 534 -21.79 10.68 -43.52
N LYS A 535 -21.40 9.61 -42.82
CA LYS A 535 -20.13 9.56 -42.07
C LYS A 535 -19.03 8.88 -42.87
N PHE A 536 -17.83 9.44 -42.83
CA PHE A 536 -16.62 8.91 -43.45
C PHE A 536 -15.54 8.68 -42.40
N GLN A 537 -14.77 7.60 -42.56
CA GLN A 537 -13.54 7.36 -41.81
C GLN A 537 -12.38 7.26 -42.79
N LEU A 538 -11.40 8.16 -42.63
CA LEU A 538 -10.09 8.08 -43.24
C LEU A 538 -9.18 7.31 -42.27
N THR A 539 -8.53 6.25 -42.74
CA THR A 539 -7.48 5.53 -42.00
C THR A 539 -6.20 5.49 -42.83
N TYR A 540 -5.04 5.35 -42.19
CA TYR A 540 -3.76 5.28 -42.89
C TYR A 540 -2.77 4.31 -42.24
N MET A 541 -1.86 3.75 -43.04
CA MET A 541 -0.81 2.84 -42.59
C MET A 541 0.48 3.04 -43.40
N LEU A 542 1.63 2.95 -42.74
CA LEU A 542 2.93 2.92 -43.42
C LEU A 542 3.13 1.58 -44.14
N VAL A 543 3.69 1.63 -45.36
CA VAL A 543 4.01 0.44 -46.16
C VAL A 543 5.52 0.26 -46.23
N HIS A 544 6.07 -0.37 -45.20
CA HIS A 544 7.45 -0.86 -45.14
C HIS A 544 7.47 -2.38 -44.94
N ALA A 545 8.57 -3.04 -45.33
CA ALA A 545 8.84 -4.40 -44.85
C ALA A 545 9.29 -4.33 -43.38
N GLU A 546 9.19 -5.42 -42.61
CA GLU A 546 9.79 -5.47 -41.27
C GLU A 546 11.31 -5.69 -41.36
N PRO A 547 12.12 -5.07 -40.48
CA PRO A 547 13.57 -5.30 -40.44
C PRO A 547 13.85 -6.74 -40.01
N ARG A 548 14.57 -7.50 -40.85
CA ARG A 548 14.95 -8.88 -40.55
C ARG A 548 16.27 -8.92 -39.79
N TYR A 549 16.30 -9.64 -38.68
CA TYR A 549 17.54 -9.98 -37.99
C TYR A 549 18.45 -10.83 -38.91
N SER A 550 19.72 -10.44 -39.02
CA SER A 550 20.76 -11.24 -39.66
C SER A 550 21.80 -11.66 -38.61
N PRO A 551 22.13 -12.96 -38.47
CA PRO A 551 23.21 -13.43 -37.60
C PRO A 551 24.62 -12.96 -38.02
N SER A 552 24.77 -12.34 -39.18
CA SER A 552 26.05 -11.86 -39.72
C SER A 552 25.86 -10.68 -40.65
N GLY A 553 26.62 -9.60 -40.44
CA GLY A 553 26.68 -8.43 -41.31
C GLY A 553 26.49 -7.11 -40.56
N THR A 554 26.29 -6.03 -41.31
CA THR A 554 25.86 -4.74 -40.75
C THR A 554 24.44 -4.87 -40.19
N LEU A 555 24.19 -4.23 -39.04
CA LEU A 555 22.84 -4.12 -38.48
C LEU A 555 21.92 -3.35 -39.45
N PRO A 556 20.60 -3.64 -39.47
CA PRO A 556 19.65 -2.84 -40.23
C PRO A 556 19.59 -1.42 -39.68
N ASP A 557 19.58 -0.46 -40.59
CA ASP A 557 19.29 0.96 -40.32
C ASP A 557 17.84 1.11 -39.86
N VAL A 558 17.62 1.74 -38.70
CA VAL A 558 16.29 1.83 -38.06
C VAL A 558 15.48 3.01 -38.61
N ASP A 559 16.14 4.04 -39.15
CA ASP A 559 15.49 5.25 -39.72
C ASP A 559 14.60 4.93 -40.93
N GLN A 560 14.84 3.78 -41.58
CA GLN A 560 14.05 3.29 -42.71
C GLN A 560 12.71 2.66 -42.27
N TYR A 561 12.51 2.45 -40.97
CA TYR A 561 11.36 1.76 -40.38
C TYR A 561 10.67 2.58 -39.26
N PRO A 562 10.18 3.80 -39.51
CA PRO A 562 9.53 4.60 -38.48
C PRO A 562 8.19 4.01 -38.00
N VAL A 563 7.66 4.54 -36.88
CA VAL A 563 6.37 4.21 -36.27
C VAL A 563 5.47 5.45 -36.25
N LEU A 564 4.14 5.26 -36.22
CA LEU A 564 3.15 6.35 -36.17
C LEU A 564 2.87 6.77 -34.72
N ASN A 565 2.82 8.08 -34.44
CA ASN A 565 2.71 8.63 -33.08
C ASN A 565 1.31 8.47 -32.44
N ALA A 566 0.25 8.44 -33.25
CA ALA A 566 -1.13 8.55 -32.77
C ALA A 566 -2.09 7.62 -33.53
N THR A 567 -3.35 7.57 -33.08
CA THR A 567 -4.42 6.79 -33.73
C THR A 567 -4.54 7.16 -35.21
N ALA A 568 -4.20 6.22 -36.09
CA ALA A 568 -4.11 6.43 -37.53
C ALA A 568 -5.48 6.49 -38.24
N SER A 569 -6.45 7.20 -37.66
CA SER A 569 -7.77 7.43 -38.23
C SER A 569 -8.32 8.82 -37.90
N SER A 570 -9.05 9.40 -38.85
CA SER A 570 -9.80 10.65 -38.72
C SER A 570 -11.20 10.49 -39.32
N MET A 571 -12.16 11.26 -38.81
CA MET A 571 -13.57 11.13 -39.18
C MET A 571 -14.17 12.48 -39.57
N PHE A 572 -15.04 12.47 -40.58
CA PHE A 572 -15.76 13.65 -41.07
C PHE A 572 -17.14 13.28 -41.62
N THR A 573 -17.99 14.28 -41.87
CA THR A 573 -19.37 14.07 -42.30
C THR A 573 -19.78 14.98 -43.46
N ALA A 574 -20.82 14.57 -44.19
CA ALA A 574 -21.51 15.38 -45.19
C ALA A 574 -23.03 15.36 -44.93
N ASN A 575 -23.70 16.50 -45.13
CA ASN A 575 -25.03 16.76 -44.57
C ASN A 575 -26.09 17.02 -45.67
N PHE A 576 -27.33 16.56 -45.43
CA PHE A 576 -28.49 16.76 -46.31
C PHE A 576 -29.28 18.03 -45.97
N LEU A 577 -30.31 18.32 -46.77
CA LEU A 577 -31.28 19.41 -46.57
C LEU A 577 -32.39 19.01 -45.56
N ASN A 578 -32.82 19.93 -44.68
CA ASN A 578 -33.74 19.66 -43.55
C ASN A 578 -35.11 20.37 -43.70
N ASP A 579 -36.13 19.90 -42.95
CA ASP A 579 -37.54 20.41 -42.90
C ASP A 579 -37.69 21.82 -42.27
N CYS A 580 -36.64 22.64 -42.29
CA CYS A 580 -36.49 23.87 -41.52
C CYS A 580 -37.10 25.11 -42.20
N GLY A 581 -38.35 25.04 -42.63
CA GLY A 581 -39.04 26.16 -43.28
C GLY A 581 -38.44 26.55 -44.64
N ALA A 582 -38.73 27.77 -45.08
CA ALA A 582 -38.26 28.31 -46.37
C ALA A 582 -36.88 28.97 -46.30
N ASP A 583 -36.39 29.26 -45.09
CA ASP A 583 -35.09 29.83 -44.76
C ASP A 583 -34.06 28.77 -44.29
N ALA A 584 -34.48 27.51 -44.18
CA ALA A 584 -33.65 26.33 -43.90
C ALA A 584 -32.92 26.34 -42.53
N ILE A 585 -33.41 27.11 -41.54
CA ILE A 585 -32.82 27.24 -40.20
C ILE A 585 -33.87 26.89 -39.14
N CYS A 586 -33.83 25.67 -38.59
CA CYS A 586 -34.84 25.21 -37.62
C CYS A 586 -34.72 25.97 -36.30
N ILE A 587 -35.84 26.50 -35.79
CA ILE A 587 -35.88 27.26 -34.53
C ILE A 587 -36.64 26.48 -33.43
N SER A 588 -35.90 25.86 -32.50
CA SER A 588 -36.45 25.07 -31.38
C SER A 588 -36.80 25.92 -30.17
N ASP A 589 -37.67 25.41 -29.28
CA ASP A 589 -37.90 26.00 -27.95
C ASP A 589 -38.04 24.89 -26.90
N LEU A 590 -36.90 24.47 -26.34
CA LEU A 590 -36.79 23.32 -25.43
C LEU A 590 -36.96 23.74 -23.96
N VAL A 591 -37.85 23.10 -23.22
CA VAL A 591 -38.13 23.40 -21.81
C VAL A 591 -37.94 22.13 -20.96
N VAL A 592 -37.28 22.24 -19.80
CA VAL A 592 -37.03 21.13 -18.88
C VAL A 592 -37.62 21.39 -17.49
N ASP A 593 -38.19 20.36 -16.89
CA ASP A 593 -38.83 20.42 -15.57
C ASP A 593 -38.38 19.24 -14.67
N PRO A 594 -37.28 19.41 -13.91
CA PRO A 594 -36.74 18.41 -13.00
C PRO A 594 -37.35 18.45 -11.59
N LYS A 595 -37.63 17.28 -11.00
CA LYS A 595 -38.19 17.10 -9.65
C LYS A 595 -37.55 15.90 -8.95
N LEU A 596 -37.16 16.05 -7.68
CA LEU A 596 -36.69 14.92 -6.87
C LEU A 596 -37.86 14.17 -6.22
N LEU A 597 -37.76 12.84 -6.16
CA LEU A 597 -38.72 11.96 -5.48
C LEU A 597 -38.27 11.69 -4.03
N LEU A 598 -38.07 12.77 -3.27
CA LEU A 598 -37.66 12.77 -1.87
C LEU A 598 -38.72 13.48 -1.00
N PRO A 599 -38.79 13.22 0.32
CA PRO A 599 -39.62 14.01 1.22
C PRO A 599 -39.15 15.48 1.25
N LEU A 600 -40.10 16.41 1.38
CA LEU A 600 -39.78 17.82 1.63
C LEU A 600 -39.42 18.04 3.11
N THR A 601 -38.55 19.02 3.36
CA THR A 601 -38.29 19.55 4.70
C THR A 601 -39.55 20.16 5.31
N LYS A 602 -39.57 20.33 6.65
CA LYS A 602 -40.74 20.87 7.39
C LYS A 602 -41.21 22.25 6.92
N ASP A 603 -40.35 23.00 6.25
CA ASP A 603 -40.65 24.33 5.70
C ASP A 603 -41.17 24.28 4.25
N ASN A 604 -41.30 23.09 3.64
CA ASN A 604 -41.70 22.84 2.25
C ASN A 604 -40.83 23.50 1.16
N LYS A 605 -39.60 23.93 1.48
CA LYS A 605 -38.72 24.66 0.55
C LYS A 605 -37.67 23.81 -0.17
N SER A 606 -37.14 22.79 0.51
CA SER A 606 -36.01 21.97 0.03
C SER A 606 -36.32 20.49 0.25
N TYR A 607 -35.73 19.61 -0.56
CA TYR A 607 -35.81 18.17 -0.33
C TYR A 607 -34.90 17.74 0.83
N ALA A 608 -35.25 16.65 1.51
CA ALA A 608 -34.48 16.06 2.61
C ALA A 608 -33.97 14.66 2.22
N LEU A 609 -32.64 14.46 2.30
CA LEU A 609 -31.97 13.19 2.04
C LEU A 609 -31.37 12.65 3.34
N THR A 610 -32.03 11.65 3.93
CA THR A 610 -31.54 10.98 5.16
C THR A 610 -30.59 9.83 4.79
N LEU A 611 -29.29 10.02 5.02
CA LEU A 611 -28.28 9.03 4.67
C LEU A 611 -28.41 7.75 5.51
N GLY A 612 -28.30 6.61 4.83
CA GLY A 612 -28.51 5.29 5.42
C GLY A 612 -29.97 4.92 5.72
N GLN A 613 -30.94 5.72 5.24
CA GLN A 613 -32.33 5.29 5.04
C GLN A 613 -32.66 5.20 3.55
N GLU A 614 -32.34 6.23 2.78
CA GLU A 614 -32.42 6.20 1.31
C GLU A 614 -31.01 5.97 0.75
N GLU A 615 -30.77 4.79 0.16
CA GLU A 615 -29.50 4.48 -0.52
C GLU A 615 -29.46 5.00 -1.97
N GLU A 616 -30.62 5.37 -2.53
CA GLU A 616 -30.77 5.86 -3.91
C GLU A 616 -31.57 7.16 -3.99
N ILE A 617 -31.06 8.14 -4.74
CA ILE A 617 -31.79 9.36 -5.12
C ILE A 617 -32.48 9.14 -6.46
N LYS A 618 -33.75 9.53 -6.57
CA LYS A 618 -34.56 9.43 -7.79
C LYS A 618 -34.93 10.83 -8.30
N LEU A 619 -34.52 11.13 -9.54
CA LEU A 619 -34.75 12.40 -10.22
C LEU A 619 -35.69 12.16 -11.41
N SER A 620 -36.80 12.89 -11.48
CA SER A 620 -37.83 12.81 -12.51
C SER A 620 -37.81 14.07 -13.37
N ILE A 621 -37.78 13.96 -14.70
CA ILE A 621 -37.54 15.09 -15.61
C ILE A 621 -38.50 15.04 -16.82
N SER A 622 -39.35 16.05 -16.99
CA SER A 622 -40.04 16.30 -18.28
C SER A 622 -39.18 17.18 -19.19
N VAL A 623 -39.29 16.98 -20.50
CA VAL A 623 -38.60 17.74 -21.55
C VAL A 623 -39.56 17.97 -22.72
N ASP A 624 -40.02 19.20 -22.90
CA ASP A 624 -41.00 19.58 -23.92
C ASP A 624 -40.36 20.45 -25.00
N ASN A 625 -40.91 20.42 -26.23
CA ASN A 625 -40.55 21.35 -27.31
C ASN A 625 -41.78 22.10 -27.82
N TYR A 626 -41.74 23.43 -27.72
CA TYR A 626 -42.80 24.32 -28.20
C TYR A 626 -42.46 25.02 -29.53
N GLY A 627 -41.24 24.86 -30.04
CA GLY A 627 -40.77 25.47 -31.29
C GLY A 627 -41.01 24.59 -32.52
N GLU A 628 -40.07 24.65 -33.47
CA GLU A 628 -39.93 23.73 -34.60
C GLU A 628 -39.12 22.48 -34.22
N SER A 629 -38.92 21.57 -35.17
CA SER A 629 -38.15 20.33 -35.00
C SER A 629 -36.73 20.59 -34.46
N ALA A 630 -36.44 20.04 -33.28
CA ALA A 630 -35.10 20.06 -32.69
C ALA A 630 -34.32 18.79 -33.10
N TYR A 631 -33.20 18.95 -33.82
CA TYR A 631 -32.41 17.83 -34.34
C TYR A 631 -31.27 17.43 -33.40
N GLU A 632 -31.04 16.11 -33.26
CA GLU A 632 -30.06 15.51 -32.34
C GLU A 632 -30.20 15.99 -30.88
N THR A 633 -31.45 16.16 -30.41
CA THR A 633 -31.76 16.67 -29.06
C THR A 633 -31.25 15.75 -27.96
N GLN A 634 -30.48 16.33 -27.03
CA GLN A 634 -29.87 15.63 -25.90
C GLN A 634 -30.24 16.33 -24.58
N LEU A 635 -30.68 15.54 -23.61
CA LEU A 635 -30.86 15.94 -22.21
C LEU A 635 -29.55 15.69 -21.46
N PHE A 636 -29.08 16.69 -20.72
CA PHE A 636 -27.89 16.66 -19.87
C PHE A 636 -28.32 16.76 -18.40
N VAL A 637 -27.78 15.87 -17.58
CA VAL A 637 -27.96 15.88 -16.12
C VAL A 637 -26.58 15.82 -15.47
N THR A 638 -26.18 16.89 -14.79
CA THR A 638 -24.96 16.92 -13.98
C THR A 638 -25.28 16.74 -12.50
N HIS A 639 -24.48 15.93 -11.82
CA HIS A 639 -24.59 15.61 -10.40
C HIS A 639 -23.22 15.77 -9.69
N PRO A 640 -23.18 15.87 -8.35
CA PRO A 640 -21.93 15.92 -7.61
C PRO A 640 -21.07 14.66 -7.81
N PRO A 641 -19.74 14.75 -7.69
CA PRO A 641 -18.83 13.61 -7.86
C PRO A 641 -18.96 12.54 -6.77
N SER A 642 -19.58 12.87 -5.64
CA SER A 642 -19.93 11.96 -4.55
C SER A 642 -21.22 11.13 -4.80
N LEU A 643 -21.86 11.30 -5.96
CA LEU A 643 -22.94 10.42 -6.45
C LEU A 643 -22.51 9.61 -7.66
N HIS A 644 -23.08 8.40 -7.82
CA HIS A 644 -22.86 7.56 -9.01
C HIS A 644 -24.19 7.27 -9.74
N TYR A 645 -24.27 7.53 -11.04
CA TYR A 645 -25.45 7.18 -11.85
C TYR A 645 -25.66 5.66 -11.92
N ILE A 646 -26.87 5.18 -11.61
CA ILE A 646 -27.21 3.75 -11.62
C ILE A 646 -27.86 3.38 -12.97
N ALA A 647 -29.03 3.96 -13.23
CA ALA A 647 -29.85 3.65 -14.41
C ALA A 647 -30.99 4.67 -14.58
N VAL A 648 -31.54 4.71 -15.80
CA VAL A 648 -32.86 5.30 -16.08
C VAL A 648 -33.93 4.20 -16.04
N ASN A 649 -35.10 4.49 -15.48
CA ASN A 649 -36.24 3.57 -15.44
C ASN A 649 -37.06 3.70 -16.73
N ILE A 650 -36.75 2.87 -17.72
CA ILE A 650 -37.30 2.98 -19.08
C ILE A 650 -38.67 2.29 -19.16
N SER A 651 -39.75 3.07 -19.07
CA SER A 651 -41.11 2.64 -19.43
C SER A 651 -41.40 2.72 -20.93
N ASP A 652 -40.67 3.58 -21.67
CA ASP A 652 -40.89 3.84 -23.09
C ASP A 652 -39.58 3.73 -23.91
N LYS A 653 -39.64 3.05 -25.06
CA LYS A 653 -38.46 2.52 -25.79
C LYS A 653 -37.67 3.55 -26.59
N HIS A 654 -37.95 4.84 -26.42
CA HIS A 654 -37.48 5.91 -27.31
C HIS A 654 -36.38 6.81 -26.71
N VAL A 655 -35.95 6.58 -25.47
CA VAL A 655 -34.88 7.34 -24.80
C VAL A 655 -33.69 6.44 -24.48
N ILE A 656 -32.48 6.87 -24.86
CA ILE A 656 -31.22 6.14 -24.57
C ILE A 656 -30.29 7.04 -23.77
N CYS A 657 -30.06 6.69 -22.50
CA CYS A 657 -29.15 7.38 -21.59
C CYS A 657 -27.79 6.68 -21.49
N THR A 658 -26.72 7.48 -21.47
CA THR A 658 -25.32 7.05 -21.35
C THR A 658 -24.55 8.03 -20.46
N SER A 659 -23.56 7.57 -19.72
CA SER A 659 -22.65 8.45 -18.97
C SER A 659 -21.64 9.09 -19.92
N PHE A 660 -21.64 10.43 -20.01
CA PHE A 660 -20.69 11.19 -20.82
C PHE A 660 -19.38 11.43 -20.07
N ASN A 661 -19.47 11.68 -18.77
CA ASN A 661 -18.34 11.79 -17.84
C ASN A 661 -18.78 11.27 -16.45
N LYS A 662 -17.86 11.17 -15.48
CA LYS A 662 -18.13 10.71 -14.10
C LYS A 662 -19.28 11.45 -13.40
N THR A 663 -19.51 12.71 -13.75
CA THR A 663 -20.50 13.62 -13.12
C THR A 663 -21.65 14.01 -14.05
N THR A 664 -21.66 13.57 -15.31
CA THR A 664 -22.63 14.03 -16.32
C THR A 664 -23.20 12.89 -17.13
N VAL A 665 -24.53 12.75 -17.07
CA VAL A 665 -25.33 11.78 -17.84
C VAL A 665 -25.95 12.50 -19.04
N THR A 666 -25.89 11.87 -20.20
CA THR A 666 -26.48 12.34 -21.45
C THR A 666 -27.52 11.36 -21.96
N CYS A 667 -28.73 11.85 -22.24
CA CYS A 667 -29.80 11.05 -22.84
C CYS A 667 -30.17 11.60 -24.22
N MET A 668 -30.05 10.75 -25.25
CA MET A 668 -30.59 11.02 -26.57
C MET A 668 -32.11 10.84 -26.54
N LEU A 669 -32.82 11.86 -27.03
CA LEU A 669 -34.28 11.85 -27.20
C LEU A 669 -34.66 11.47 -28.65
N GLU A 670 -35.96 11.49 -28.98
CA GLU A 670 -36.41 11.27 -30.37
C GLU A 670 -35.76 12.28 -31.32
N ASN A 671 -35.37 11.85 -32.53
CA ASN A 671 -34.71 12.71 -33.53
C ASN A 671 -35.44 12.60 -34.89
N PRO A 672 -36.01 13.70 -35.43
CA PRO A 672 -36.17 15.01 -34.80
C PRO A 672 -37.11 14.99 -33.60
N PHE A 673 -36.79 15.77 -32.57
CA PHE A 673 -37.64 15.99 -31.41
C PHE A 673 -38.72 17.01 -31.78
N LYS A 674 -39.88 16.50 -32.18
CA LYS A 674 -40.99 17.27 -32.74
C LYS A 674 -41.67 18.14 -31.68
N LYS A 675 -42.39 19.16 -32.15
CA LYS A 675 -43.30 19.96 -31.31
C LYS A 675 -44.35 19.06 -30.67
N GLN A 676 -44.51 19.16 -29.35
CA GLN A 676 -45.50 18.40 -28.58
C GLN A 676 -46.71 19.27 -28.23
N ALA A 677 -47.89 18.65 -28.13
CA ALA A 677 -49.17 19.34 -27.89
C ALA A 677 -49.72 19.08 -26.48
N ASP A 678 -49.63 17.82 -26.04
CA ASP A 678 -49.71 17.40 -24.64
C ASP A 678 -48.28 17.01 -24.19
N GLY A 679 -47.91 17.36 -22.96
CA GLY A 679 -46.51 17.32 -22.47
C GLY A 679 -45.88 15.92 -22.39
N SER A 680 -44.54 15.90 -22.38
CA SER A 680 -43.72 14.69 -22.38
C SER A 680 -43.90 13.81 -21.12
N PRO A 681 -43.85 12.47 -21.24
CA PRO A 681 -43.79 11.58 -20.09
C PRO A 681 -42.43 11.73 -19.37
N PRO A 682 -42.40 11.86 -18.03
CA PRO A 682 -41.17 12.22 -17.32
C PRO A 682 -40.17 11.05 -17.22
N ILE A 683 -38.92 11.35 -17.54
CA ILE A 683 -37.77 10.44 -17.49
C ILE A 683 -37.30 10.33 -16.03
N THR A 684 -37.37 9.12 -15.44
CA THR A 684 -36.91 8.89 -14.05
C THR A 684 -35.52 8.25 -14.01
N MET A 685 -34.54 8.95 -13.44
CA MET A 685 -33.16 8.49 -13.24
C MET A 685 -32.88 8.12 -11.77
N ARG A 686 -31.96 7.18 -11.55
CA ARG A 686 -31.53 6.70 -10.22
C ARG A 686 -30.03 6.97 -10.03
N PHE A 687 -29.66 7.49 -8.87
CA PHE A 687 -28.28 7.77 -8.45
C PHE A 687 -28.00 7.14 -7.09
N ASP A 688 -26.81 6.59 -6.90
CA ASP A 688 -26.31 6.01 -5.66
C ASP A 688 -25.77 7.12 -4.73
N ALA A 689 -26.20 7.11 -3.46
CA ALA A 689 -25.84 8.12 -2.46
C ALA A 689 -24.75 7.66 -1.47
N ARG A 690 -24.20 6.44 -1.62
CA ARG A 690 -23.33 5.82 -0.61
C ARG A 690 -21.90 6.38 -0.55
N ALA A 691 -21.52 7.27 -1.47
CA ALA A 691 -20.20 7.89 -1.56
C ALA A 691 -20.17 9.39 -1.15
N LEU A 692 -21.22 9.87 -0.46
CA LEU A 692 -21.27 11.21 0.16
C LEU A 692 -20.34 11.29 1.37
N GLU A 693 -19.65 12.42 1.54
CA GLU A 693 -18.68 12.62 2.61
C GLU A 693 -19.27 13.38 3.81
N ASP A 694 -18.60 13.34 4.98
CA ASP A 694 -19.05 14.05 6.18
C ASP A 694 -19.12 15.58 6.00
N ASN A 695 -18.40 16.16 5.03
CA ASN A 695 -18.47 17.58 4.70
C ASN A 695 -19.65 17.97 3.77
N ASP A 696 -20.28 17.01 3.06
CA ASP A 696 -21.38 17.30 2.13
C ASP A 696 -22.65 17.75 2.89
N GLN A 697 -23.08 19.00 2.69
CA GLN A 697 -24.27 19.58 3.34
C GLN A 697 -25.52 19.53 2.46
N SER A 698 -25.36 19.61 1.14
CA SER A 698 -26.44 19.46 0.17
C SER A 698 -25.95 18.85 -1.14
N VAL A 699 -26.90 18.32 -1.91
CA VAL A 699 -26.70 17.71 -3.23
C VAL A 699 -27.49 18.54 -4.23
N VAL A 700 -26.80 19.12 -5.21
CA VAL A 700 -27.41 19.91 -6.29
C VAL A 700 -27.32 19.16 -7.61
N PHE A 701 -28.46 18.97 -8.28
CA PHE A 701 -28.54 18.47 -9.65
C PHE A 701 -28.76 19.63 -10.62
N THR A 702 -27.99 19.68 -11.70
CA THR A 702 -28.08 20.73 -12.73
C THR A 702 -28.53 20.10 -14.05
N VAL A 703 -29.68 20.54 -14.57
CA VAL A 703 -30.37 19.89 -15.70
C VAL A 703 -30.62 20.89 -16.85
N TRP A 704 -30.29 20.49 -18.08
CA TRP A 704 -30.58 21.27 -19.29
C TRP A 704 -30.72 20.36 -20.52
N ALA A 705 -31.39 20.85 -21.56
CA ALA A 705 -31.43 20.20 -22.88
C ALA A 705 -30.69 21.05 -23.91
N ASN A 706 -30.15 20.42 -24.94
CA ASN A 706 -29.51 21.08 -26.09
C ASN A 706 -29.85 20.34 -27.40
N SER A 707 -29.70 21.00 -28.55
CA SER A 707 -29.88 20.37 -29.86
C SER A 707 -28.95 21.02 -30.91
N THR A 708 -28.95 20.50 -32.13
CA THR A 708 -28.27 21.12 -33.29
C THR A 708 -29.13 22.17 -34.00
N SER A 709 -30.41 22.28 -33.66
CA SER A 709 -31.29 23.37 -34.10
C SER A 709 -30.98 24.68 -33.37
N LYS A 710 -31.38 25.81 -33.94
CA LYS A 710 -31.17 27.14 -33.35
C LYS A 710 -32.21 27.39 -32.25
N GLU A 711 -31.77 27.44 -30.99
CA GLU A 711 -32.69 27.69 -29.88
C GLU A 711 -33.26 29.13 -29.91
N LEU A 712 -34.58 29.26 -29.83
CA LEU A 712 -35.33 30.53 -29.81
C LEU A 712 -34.88 31.47 -28.68
N HIS A 713 -34.51 30.88 -27.55
CA HIS A 713 -34.13 31.56 -26.32
C HIS A 713 -32.66 31.28 -25.97
N SER A 714 -31.75 31.69 -26.86
CA SER A 714 -30.29 31.57 -26.66
C SER A 714 -29.86 32.25 -25.36
N GLY A 715 -29.49 31.47 -24.34
CA GLY A 715 -29.14 31.96 -23.00
C GLY A 715 -30.04 31.47 -21.86
N LYS A 716 -30.96 30.52 -22.11
CA LYS A 716 -31.61 29.72 -21.05
C LYS A 716 -30.56 29.20 -20.06
N LYS A 717 -30.75 29.47 -18.76
CA LYS A 717 -29.94 28.88 -17.69
C LYS A 717 -30.39 27.42 -17.45
N PRO A 718 -29.48 26.51 -17.07
CA PRO A 718 -29.85 25.22 -16.52
C PRO A 718 -30.78 25.36 -15.30
N VAL A 719 -31.61 24.35 -15.06
CA VAL A 719 -32.46 24.27 -13.87
C VAL A 719 -31.74 23.48 -12.79
N GLU A 720 -31.69 24.03 -11.58
CA GLU A 720 -31.03 23.44 -10.42
C GLU A 720 -32.05 22.93 -9.40
N VAL A 721 -31.80 21.74 -8.83
CA VAL A 721 -32.64 21.12 -7.79
C VAL A 721 -31.76 20.62 -6.64
N GLU A 722 -32.04 21.08 -5.42
CA GLU A 722 -31.25 20.81 -4.23
C GLU A 722 -31.96 19.86 -3.24
N ALA A 723 -31.21 18.90 -2.69
CA ALA A 723 -31.58 18.14 -1.50
C ALA A 723 -30.58 18.40 -0.36
N LEU A 724 -31.08 18.71 0.84
CA LEU A 724 -30.27 18.87 2.05
C LEU A 724 -29.93 17.51 2.64
N VAL A 725 -28.67 17.31 3.01
CA VAL A 725 -28.14 16.05 3.55
C VAL A 725 -28.35 15.99 5.07
N ILE A 726 -29.02 14.93 5.54
CA ILE A 726 -29.27 14.67 6.97
C ILE A 726 -28.49 13.41 7.38
N LYS A 727 -27.56 13.58 8.32
CA LYS A 727 -26.64 12.53 8.80
C LYS A 727 -27.09 12.00 10.16
N ASN A 728 -27.68 10.81 10.17
CA ASN A 728 -28.11 10.13 11.39
C ASN A 728 -27.05 9.12 11.84
N ALA A 729 -26.34 9.42 12.92
CA ALA A 729 -25.51 8.44 13.65
C ALA A 729 -26.00 8.37 15.10
N GLU A 730 -25.96 7.17 15.70
CA GLU A 730 -26.41 6.91 17.07
C GLU A 730 -25.24 6.27 17.80
N LEU A 731 -24.67 6.97 18.78
CA LEU A 731 -23.46 6.55 19.48
C LEU A 731 -23.78 6.13 20.92
N LEU A 732 -23.09 5.09 21.39
CA LEU A 732 -23.32 4.46 22.69
C LEU A 732 -21.98 4.22 23.38
N ILE A 733 -21.82 4.70 24.62
CA ILE A 733 -20.61 4.45 25.42
C ILE A 733 -20.89 3.53 26.62
N LYS A 734 -20.04 2.51 26.79
CA LYS A 734 -20.02 1.56 27.90
C LYS A 734 -18.64 1.58 28.54
N GLY A 735 -18.48 1.02 29.74
CA GLY A 735 -17.15 0.88 30.34
C GLY A 735 -17.10 -0.12 31.48
N VAL A 736 -15.88 -0.52 31.85
CA VAL A 736 -15.58 -1.53 32.87
C VAL A 736 -14.23 -1.26 33.55
N ALA A 737 -14.10 -1.63 34.82
CA ALA A 737 -12.85 -1.59 35.57
C ALA A 737 -12.21 -2.99 35.65
N ARG A 738 -10.89 -3.06 35.50
CA ARG A 738 -10.07 -4.28 35.62
C ARG A 738 -8.90 -4.03 36.58
N PRO A 739 -8.83 -4.71 37.73
CA PRO A 739 -9.93 -5.45 38.39
C PRO A 739 -10.99 -4.50 38.95
N GLU A 740 -12.26 -4.93 38.97
CA GLU A 740 -13.37 -4.17 39.56
C GLU A 740 -13.20 -3.97 41.09
N GLN A 741 -12.54 -4.91 41.75
CA GLN A 741 -12.31 -4.92 43.20
C GLN A 741 -10.82 -4.98 43.51
N VAL A 742 -10.38 -4.12 44.44
CA VAL A 742 -8.98 -3.97 44.85
C VAL A 742 -8.86 -3.92 46.38
N PHE A 743 -7.69 -4.28 46.90
CA PHE A 743 -7.38 -4.20 48.33
C PHE A 743 -6.26 -3.17 48.57
N TYR A 744 -6.43 -2.30 49.58
CA TYR A 744 -5.45 -1.29 49.96
C TYR A 744 -4.87 -1.57 51.35
N GLY A 745 -3.55 -1.47 51.46
CA GLY A 745 -2.81 -1.83 52.67
C GLY A 745 -1.29 -1.76 52.45
N GLY A 746 -0.55 -2.44 53.33
CA GLY A 746 0.92 -2.49 53.29
C GLY A 746 1.62 -1.55 54.27
N GLY A 747 2.91 -1.30 54.03
CA GLY A 747 3.73 -0.36 54.80
C GLY A 747 3.69 1.04 54.18
N ILE A 748 3.45 2.06 55.01
CA ILE A 748 3.36 3.45 54.54
C ILE A 748 4.76 3.94 54.12
N LYS A 749 4.86 4.39 52.86
CA LYS A 749 6.01 5.17 52.34
C LYS A 749 5.57 6.61 52.08
N GLY A 750 6.42 7.57 52.42
CA GLY A 750 6.21 8.96 52.04
C GLY A 750 6.45 9.17 50.54
N GLU A 751 5.76 10.14 49.95
CA GLU A 751 5.82 10.49 48.53
C GLU A 751 7.25 10.69 48.02
N SER A 752 8.08 11.43 48.75
CA SER A 752 9.50 11.69 48.45
C SER A 752 10.41 10.44 48.53
N ALA A 753 9.88 9.27 48.88
CA ALA A 753 10.57 7.99 48.94
C ALA A 753 9.98 6.93 47.98
N MET A 754 9.07 7.33 47.09
CA MET A 754 8.57 6.50 46.00
C MET A 754 9.46 6.68 44.76
N THR A 755 9.82 5.56 44.12
CA THR A 755 10.66 5.56 42.89
C THR A 755 10.09 4.70 41.77
N TYR A 756 9.18 3.77 42.10
CA TYR A 756 8.52 2.89 41.14
C TYR A 756 7.01 2.86 41.35
N PHE A 757 6.25 2.56 40.30
CA PHE A 757 4.77 2.45 40.37
C PHE A 757 4.27 1.43 41.41
N ASP A 758 5.04 0.36 41.67
CA ASP A 758 4.68 -0.67 42.65
C ASP A 758 4.85 -0.20 44.12
N ASP A 759 5.48 0.94 44.36
CA ASP A 759 5.54 1.57 45.70
C ASP A 759 4.30 2.41 46.03
N ILE A 760 3.40 2.65 45.06
CA ILE A 760 2.12 3.34 45.26
C ILE A 760 1.02 2.37 45.73
N GLY A 761 0.85 1.26 45.02
CA GLY A 761 -0.27 0.33 45.21
C GLY A 761 -0.64 -0.47 43.97
N THR A 762 -1.87 -0.99 43.93
CA THR A 762 -2.37 -1.88 42.87
C THR A 762 -2.63 -1.13 41.56
N ARG A 763 -2.36 -1.78 40.41
CA ARG A 763 -2.78 -1.28 39.09
C ARG A 763 -4.28 -1.47 38.92
N VAL A 764 -4.92 -0.47 38.32
CA VAL A 764 -6.32 -0.43 37.92
C VAL A 764 -6.38 0.08 36.48
N VAL A 765 -7.12 -0.62 35.63
CA VAL A 765 -7.36 -0.22 34.24
C VAL A 765 -8.85 0.04 34.06
N HIS A 766 -9.22 1.20 33.53
CA HIS A 766 -10.59 1.50 33.13
C HIS A 766 -10.68 1.50 31.60
N THR A 767 -11.51 0.62 31.04
CA THR A 767 -11.73 0.52 29.59
C THR A 767 -13.12 1.02 29.24
N TYR A 768 -13.23 1.93 28.28
CA TYR A 768 -14.48 2.46 27.76
C TYR A 768 -14.67 2.01 26.31
N GLN A 769 -15.80 1.38 25.98
CA GLN A 769 -16.15 0.99 24.62
C GLN A 769 -17.14 1.98 24.03
N VAL A 770 -16.83 2.56 22.88
CA VAL A 770 -17.76 3.34 22.05
C VAL A 770 -18.25 2.46 20.90
N PHE A 771 -19.55 2.51 20.61
CA PHE A 771 -20.22 1.77 19.55
C PHE A 771 -21.11 2.71 18.73
N ASN A 772 -21.19 2.49 17.42
CA ASN A 772 -22.09 3.23 16.53
C ASN A 772 -23.23 2.31 16.05
N GLU A 773 -24.41 2.46 16.65
CA GLU A 773 -25.67 1.81 16.23
C GLU A 773 -26.34 2.54 15.06
N GLY A 774 -25.84 3.73 14.71
CA GLY A 774 -26.37 4.56 13.65
C GLY A 774 -26.22 3.98 12.24
N PRO A 775 -27.10 4.38 11.30
CA PRO A 775 -26.98 4.00 9.90
C PRO A 775 -25.85 4.75 9.16
N TRP A 776 -25.39 5.90 9.67
CA TRP A 776 -24.23 6.64 9.15
C TRP A 776 -22.93 6.37 9.93
N HIS A 777 -21.78 6.61 9.30
CA HIS A 777 -20.46 6.54 9.95
C HIS A 777 -20.10 7.90 10.59
N VAL A 778 -19.01 7.98 11.34
CA VAL A 778 -18.55 9.26 11.93
C VAL A 778 -17.04 9.41 11.80
N SER A 779 -16.58 10.44 11.07
CA SER A 779 -15.14 10.67 10.83
C SER A 779 -14.33 11.02 12.08
N SER A 780 -14.94 11.65 13.08
CA SER A 780 -14.28 12.06 14.33
C SER A 780 -15.26 12.07 15.51
N VAL A 781 -15.08 11.16 16.47
CA VAL A 781 -15.83 11.13 17.74
C VAL A 781 -14.90 11.55 18.89
N GLN A 782 -15.22 12.66 19.56
CA GLN A 782 -14.48 13.06 20.76
C GLN A 782 -15.12 12.41 22.00
N VAL A 783 -14.29 11.87 22.91
CA VAL A 783 -14.70 11.32 24.20
C VAL A 783 -13.96 12.05 25.30
N VAL A 784 -14.69 12.55 26.30
CA VAL A 784 -14.11 13.25 27.45
C VAL A 784 -14.30 12.41 28.72
N ILE A 785 -13.19 12.03 29.33
CA ILE A 785 -13.14 11.20 30.55
C ILE A 785 -12.76 12.10 31.73
N GLN A 786 -13.63 12.19 32.73
CA GLN A 786 -13.34 12.84 34.02
C GLN A 786 -12.74 11.81 34.98
N TRP A 787 -11.48 12.03 35.37
CA TRP A 787 -10.66 11.07 36.11
C TRP A 787 -10.37 11.53 37.55
N PRO A 788 -10.79 10.78 38.60
CA PRO A 788 -10.65 11.19 40.00
C PRO A 788 -9.21 11.02 40.52
N HIS A 789 -8.39 12.05 40.28
CA HIS A 789 -6.94 12.03 40.49
C HIS A 789 -6.53 12.28 41.95
N GLN A 790 -7.23 13.18 42.65
CA GLN A 790 -6.97 13.55 44.05
C GLN A 790 -8.27 13.60 44.87
N LEU A 791 -8.17 13.46 46.19
CA LEU A 791 -9.26 13.71 47.13
C LEU A 791 -9.62 15.21 47.15
N ALA A 792 -10.91 15.53 47.38
CA ALA A 792 -11.35 16.91 47.56
C ALA A 792 -10.70 17.55 48.81
N SER A 793 -10.18 18.77 48.66
CA SER A 793 -9.53 19.54 49.73
C SER A 793 -9.43 21.01 49.33
N ASP A 794 -9.50 21.91 50.32
CA ASP A 794 -9.42 23.37 50.16
C ASP A 794 -8.00 23.87 49.83
N THR A 795 -6.97 23.04 50.02
CA THR A 795 -5.58 23.34 49.61
C THR A 795 -5.40 23.15 48.11
N ALA A 796 -4.42 23.83 47.51
CA ALA A 796 -4.15 23.74 46.06
C ALA A 796 -3.88 22.30 45.60
N GLN A 797 -2.91 21.62 46.23
CA GLN A 797 -2.67 20.19 46.08
C GLN A 797 -3.55 19.40 47.08
N GLY A 798 -4.26 18.37 46.62
CA GLY A 798 -4.95 17.39 47.46
C GLY A 798 -4.21 16.04 47.49
N LYS A 799 -4.56 15.15 48.43
CA LYS A 799 -3.97 13.81 48.51
C LYS A 799 -4.33 12.98 47.27
N TRP A 800 -3.36 12.27 46.69
CA TRP A 800 -3.56 11.42 45.51
C TRP A 800 -4.58 10.28 45.74
N LEU A 801 -5.28 9.87 44.67
CA LEU A 801 -6.31 8.83 44.70
C LEU A 801 -6.10 7.76 43.60
N LEU A 802 -6.36 8.10 42.33
CA LEU A 802 -5.95 7.30 41.16
C LEU A 802 -4.86 8.04 40.39
N TYR A 803 -3.68 7.45 40.34
CA TYR A 803 -2.48 8.04 39.74
C TYR A 803 -2.27 7.46 38.33
N PRO A 804 -2.46 8.22 37.23
CA PRO A 804 -2.29 7.70 35.87
C PRO A 804 -0.82 7.35 35.59
N GLU A 805 -0.60 6.17 35.01
CA GLU A 805 0.73 5.70 34.62
C GLU A 805 1.20 6.38 33.33
N ASP A 806 0.35 6.38 32.29
CA ASP A 806 0.64 6.85 30.93
C ASP A 806 -0.54 7.64 30.34
N VAL A 807 -0.38 8.09 29.08
CA VAL A 807 -1.49 8.58 28.25
C VAL A 807 -2.45 7.41 27.95
N PRO A 808 -3.79 7.60 28.00
CA PRO A 808 -4.74 6.56 27.61
C PRO A 808 -4.56 6.11 26.15
N THR A 809 -4.72 4.82 25.86
CA THR A 809 -4.67 4.29 24.49
C THR A 809 -6.06 4.27 23.85
N VAL A 810 -6.10 4.33 22.51
CA VAL A 810 -7.33 4.18 21.72
C VAL A 810 -7.13 3.07 20.69
N ASP A 811 -7.74 1.93 20.97
CA ASP A 811 -7.66 0.71 20.16
C ASP A 811 -9.02 0.49 19.45
N GLY A 812 -9.09 -0.20 18.31
CA GLY A 812 -10.37 -0.38 17.61
C GLY A 812 -10.32 -1.23 16.35
N GLU A 813 -11.49 -1.51 15.78
CA GLU A 813 -11.62 -2.23 14.50
C GLU A 813 -11.70 -1.31 13.27
N ALA A 814 -11.09 -0.12 13.35
CA ALA A 814 -11.04 0.90 12.30
C ALA A 814 -9.59 1.09 11.83
N ASP A 815 -9.40 1.51 10.58
CA ASP A 815 -8.09 1.47 9.89
C ASP A 815 -7.07 2.52 10.39
N GLN A 816 -7.39 3.31 11.41
CA GLN A 816 -6.53 4.32 12.03
C GLN A 816 -6.74 4.37 13.55
N ASN A 817 -5.65 4.31 14.32
CA ASN A 817 -5.69 4.43 15.78
C ASN A 817 -6.09 5.85 16.20
N GLY A 818 -6.77 5.98 17.34
CA GLY A 818 -7.14 7.28 17.92
C GLY A 818 -6.05 7.89 18.81
N GLU A 819 -6.22 9.15 19.15
CA GLU A 819 -5.30 9.91 20.01
C GLU A 819 -5.98 10.35 21.33
N CYS A 820 -5.22 10.49 22.40
CA CYS A 820 -5.69 11.01 23.68
C CYS A 820 -4.78 12.12 24.22
N PHE A 821 -5.39 13.19 24.70
CA PHE A 821 -4.72 14.36 25.26
C PHE A 821 -5.01 14.49 26.76
N ALA A 822 -3.98 14.82 27.53
CA ALA A 822 -3.99 14.91 28.97
C ALA A 822 -2.95 15.94 29.44
N ARG A 823 -3.17 16.58 30.61
CA ARG A 823 -2.27 17.63 31.14
C ARG A 823 -1.39 17.20 32.31
N GLU A 824 -1.83 16.19 33.07
CA GLU A 824 -1.17 15.74 34.30
C GLU A 824 -1.12 14.20 34.28
N ILE A 825 0.02 13.66 33.85
CA ILE A 825 0.35 12.23 33.83
C ILE A 825 1.69 12.05 34.52
N ASN A 826 1.82 11.00 35.34
CA ASN A 826 3.05 10.63 36.06
C ASN A 826 3.88 11.82 36.60
N PRO A 827 3.29 12.80 37.32
CA PRO A 827 3.98 14.04 37.73
C PRO A 827 5.16 13.84 38.70
N LEU A 828 5.42 12.60 39.13
CA LEU A 828 6.55 12.21 39.99
C LEU A 828 7.65 11.45 39.21
N ASN A 829 7.50 11.32 37.87
CA ASN A 829 8.44 10.62 36.97
C ASN A 829 8.81 9.20 37.44
N LEU A 830 7.83 8.45 37.92
CA LEU A 830 8.01 7.08 38.41
C LEU A 830 8.20 6.11 37.24
N THR A 831 8.92 5.01 37.48
CA THR A 831 9.22 4.00 36.46
C THR A 831 8.71 2.61 36.85
N THR A 832 8.68 1.69 35.90
CA THR A 832 8.56 0.25 36.18
C THR A 832 9.91 -0.29 36.68
N ARG A 833 9.89 -1.36 37.49
CA ARG A 833 11.13 -1.97 37.99
C ARG A 833 11.82 -2.80 36.90
N PRO A 834 13.13 -2.62 36.65
CA PRO A 834 13.87 -3.45 35.70
C PRO A 834 13.74 -4.95 36.04
N GLY A 835 13.28 -5.75 35.07
CA GLY A 835 13.08 -7.19 35.25
C GLY A 835 11.81 -7.58 36.02
N ALA A 836 10.92 -6.64 36.36
CA ALA A 836 9.55 -7.00 36.73
C ALA A 836 8.87 -7.66 35.52
N PRO A 837 8.18 -8.80 35.69
CA PRO A 837 7.39 -9.38 34.61
C PRO A 837 6.21 -8.45 34.32
N GLU A 838 6.01 -8.08 33.06
CA GLU A 838 4.71 -7.57 32.65
C GLU A 838 3.66 -8.65 32.96
N PRO A 839 2.49 -8.29 33.52
CA PRO A 839 1.39 -9.22 33.64
C PRO A 839 1.00 -9.74 32.24
N LEU A 840 0.46 -10.96 32.17
CA LEU A 840 0.09 -11.63 30.92
C LEU A 840 -1.17 -11.00 30.27
N GLU A 841 -1.06 -9.75 29.85
CA GLU A 841 -2.10 -8.95 29.19
C GLU A 841 -2.29 -9.38 27.71
N ASN A 842 -1.29 -10.04 27.09
CA ASN A 842 -1.38 -10.62 25.74
C ASN A 842 -2.31 -11.85 25.60
N LEU A 843 -3.29 -12.00 26.50
CA LEU A 843 -4.44 -12.92 26.40
C LEU A 843 -5.76 -12.21 26.77
N GLU A 844 -5.85 -10.92 26.46
CA GLU A 844 -7.07 -10.09 26.53
C GLU A 844 -8.21 -10.69 25.68
N ILE A 845 -9.04 -11.53 26.30
CA ILE A 845 -10.41 -11.74 25.82
C ILE A 845 -11.15 -10.40 26.02
N ASN A 846 -11.65 -9.84 24.92
CA ASN A 846 -12.41 -8.59 24.92
C ASN A 846 -13.51 -8.66 25.99
N PRO A 847 -13.54 -7.73 26.98
CA PRO A 847 -14.46 -7.80 28.12
C PRO A 847 -15.94 -7.84 27.73
N PHE A 848 -16.28 -7.39 26.52
CA PHE A 848 -17.65 -7.27 26.04
C PHE A 848 -18.11 -8.47 25.17
N LEU A 849 -17.24 -9.44 24.89
CA LEU A 849 -17.58 -10.62 24.08
C LEU A 849 -18.32 -11.72 24.88
N THR A 850 -19.64 -11.58 25.00
CA THR A 850 -20.54 -12.72 25.24
C THR A 850 -21.79 -12.66 24.35
N THR A 851 -22.35 -13.83 24.03
CA THR A 851 -23.60 -14.04 23.25
C THR A 851 -23.58 -13.82 21.71
N GLY A 852 -22.46 -14.10 21.04
CA GLY A 852 -22.47 -14.47 19.63
C GLY A 852 -22.62 -15.99 19.44
N LYS A 853 -23.79 -16.50 19.03
CA LYS A 853 -23.93 -17.92 18.63
C LYS A 853 -23.27 -18.12 17.27
N LEU A 854 -22.34 -19.08 17.16
CA LEU A 854 -21.82 -19.51 15.85
C LEU A 854 -22.96 -20.15 15.03
N SER A 855 -23.51 -19.40 14.07
CA SER A 855 -24.38 -19.93 13.02
C SER A 855 -23.52 -20.60 11.95
N VAL A 856 -23.00 -21.79 12.24
CA VAL A 856 -22.39 -22.66 11.22
C VAL A 856 -23.48 -23.01 10.20
N SER A 857 -23.26 -22.67 8.93
CA SER A 857 -24.23 -22.86 7.85
C SER A 857 -24.50 -24.34 7.59
N SER A 858 -25.77 -24.74 7.66
CA SER A 858 -26.19 -26.13 7.57
C SER A 858 -26.57 -26.55 6.15
N SER A 859 -25.59 -27.03 5.39
CA SER A 859 -25.76 -27.77 4.13
C SER A 859 -24.63 -28.81 4.05
N GLU A 860 -24.85 -30.11 3.89
CA GLU A 860 -26.09 -30.84 3.56
C GLU A 860 -26.33 -32.06 4.47
N LYS A 861 -27.44 -32.78 4.22
CA LYS A 861 -27.70 -34.14 4.72
C LYS A 861 -26.90 -35.14 3.83
N THR A 862 -26.69 -36.43 4.12
CA THR A 862 -27.53 -37.39 4.87
C THR A 862 -26.76 -38.68 5.22
N HIS A 863 -27.27 -39.45 6.19
CA HIS A 863 -27.16 -40.91 6.35
C HIS A 863 -25.84 -41.60 6.83
N ASN A 864 -26.05 -42.41 7.88
CA ASN A 864 -25.57 -43.79 8.10
C ASN A 864 -24.06 -44.02 8.27
N GLU A 865 -23.55 -44.37 9.45
CA GLU A 865 -23.70 -45.64 10.23
C GLU A 865 -22.45 -46.54 10.09
N THR A 866 -22.24 -47.38 11.11
CA THR A 866 -21.09 -48.29 11.33
C THR A 866 -19.76 -47.61 11.72
N ARG A 867 -18.98 -47.97 12.77
CA ARG A 867 -18.79 -49.16 13.65
C ARG A 867 -17.59 -50.04 13.21
N ARG A 868 -16.51 -50.05 14.04
CA ARG A 868 -15.25 -50.84 13.92
C ARG A 868 -14.22 -50.30 12.91
N LYS A 869 -12.90 -50.58 12.98
CA LYS A 869 -11.96 -51.04 14.04
C LYS A 869 -10.51 -50.93 13.49
N TYR A 870 -9.50 -51.00 14.37
CA TYR A 870 -8.05 -51.14 14.10
C TYR A 870 -7.41 -49.87 13.47
N ALA A 871 -6.28 -49.28 13.90
CA ALA A 871 -5.18 -49.62 14.81
C ALA A 871 -3.92 -50.29 14.19
N GLU A 872 -2.76 -49.84 14.69
CA GLU A 872 -1.41 -50.45 14.67
C GLU A 872 -0.62 -50.55 13.35
N TYR A 873 0.29 -49.57 13.14
CA TYR A 873 1.76 -49.76 13.19
C TYR A 873 2.36 -48.36 13.51
N SER A 874 3.27 -48.10 14.47
CA SER A 874 4.51 -48.77 14.93
C SER A 874 5.66 -48.67 13.90
N SER A 875 6.90 -48.28 14.23
CA SER A 875 7.51 -48.03 15.55
C SER A 875 8.74 -47.08 15.51
N SER A 876 9.01 -46.43 16.67
CA SER A 876 10.30 -45.96 17.27
C SER A 876 11.56 -45.69 16.41
N SER A 877 12.34 -44.62 16.64
CA SER A 877 13.09 -44.29 17.88
C SER A 877 13.85 -42.94 17.70
N SER A 878 14.37 -42.19 18.69
CA SER A 878 14.29 -42.21 20.17
C SER A 878 14.87 -40.91 20.78
N TYR A 879 14.22 -40.35 21.83
CA TYR A 879 14.70 -39.44 22.92
C TYR A 879 15.66 -38.26 22.62
N THR A 880 15.57 -37.10 23.27
CA THR A 880 15.12 -36.81 24.66
C THR A 880 14.13 -35.61 24.73
N SER A 881 14.04 -34.87 25.84
CA SER A 881 13.07 -35.13 26.93
C SER A 881 12.96 -33.92 27.89
N THR A 882 11.79 -33.24 27.96
CA THR A 882 11.46 -32.29 29.05
C THR A 882 10.01 -32.45 29.53
N ASN A 883 9.75 -32.07 30.78
CA ASN A 883 8.57 -32.50 31.54
C ASN A 883 7.34 -31.60 31.39
N LYS A 884 6.15 -32.21 31.36
CA LYS A 884 4.87 -31.53 31.65
C LYS A 884 4.37 -31.94 33.03
N VAL A 885 4.06 -30.97 33.89
CA VAL A 885 3.31 -31.20 35.13
C VAL A 885 1.92 -30.57 34.99
N ARG A 886 0.89 -31.40 35.12
CA ARG A 886 -0.53 -31.03 35.05
C ARG A 886 -1.09 -31.09 36.47
N ARG A 887 -1.61 -29.99 37.01
CA ARG A 887 -2.22 -29.99 38.35
C ARG A 887 -3.72 -29.72 38.28
N LYS A 888 -4.49 -30.54 39.02
CA LYS A 888 -5.94 -30.39 39.22
C LYS A 888 -6.28 -29.02 39.81
N ARG A 889 -7.51 -28.56 39.55
CA ARG A 889 -8.17 -27.49 40.30
C ARG A 889 -9.61 -27.93 40.51
N ASP A 890 -9.92 -28.36 41.73
CA ASP A 890 -11.27 -28.61 42.22
C ASP A 890 -11.46 -27.73 43.47
N GLU A 891 -12.67 -27.17 43.59
CA GLU A 891 -13.36 -26.62 44.77
C GLU A 891 -12.54 -26.22 46.02
N ASP A 892 -12.57 -24.92 46.34
CA ASP A 892 -12.76 -24.46 47.72
C ASP A 892 -13.43 -23.06 47.73
N ALA A 893 -14.74 -23.01 48.03
CA ALA A 893 -15.56 -21.80 47.97
C ALA A 893 -15.91 -21.33 49.39
N VAL A 894 -14.97 -20.64 50.05
CA VAL A 894 -15.15 -20.16 51.43
C VAL A 894 -16.16 -19.02 51.50
N LYS A 895 -17.28 -19.27 52.19
CA LYS A 895 -18.30 -18.26 52.50
C LYS A 895 -17.78 -17.20 53.47
N ALA A 896 -17.85 -15.93 53.08
CA ALA A 896 -17.56 -14.79 53.96
C ALA A 896 -18.82 -14.38 54.77
N GLU A 897 -19.21 -15.19 55.76
CA GLU A 897 -20.36 -14.92 56.66
C GLU A 897 -19.93 -14.77 58.14
N ALA A 898 -19.09 -13.77 58.45
CA ALA A 898 -18.80 -13.35 59.82
C ALA A 898 -18.37 -11.86 59.92
N TYR A 899 -18.56 -11.24 61.09
CA TYR A 899 -18.12 -9.89 61.47
C TYR A 899 -18.72 -8.68 60.71
N THR A 900 -20.01 -8.47 60.92
CA THR A 900 -20.64 -7.15 60.74
C THR A 900 -20.32 -6.19 61.90
N ASP A 901 -19.39 -5.24 61.72
CA ASP A 901 -19.58 -3.88 62.29
C ASP A 901 -18.76 -2.76 61.61
N ARG A 902 -18.72 -2.75 60.27
CA ARG A 902 -18.32 -1.57 59.48
C ARG A 902 -19.46 -1.18 58.55
N LYS A 903 -20.12 -0.05 58.82
CA LYS A 903 -21.30 0.41 58.05
C LYS A 903 -21.04 1.61 57.14
N HIS A 904 -19.84 2.22 57.17
CA HIS A 904 -19.54 3.39 56.36
C HIS A 904 -18.96 2.98 54.99
N VAL A 905 -19.75 3.16 53.94
CA VAL A 905 -19.28 3.19 52.54
C VAL A 905 -18.90 4.63 52.19
N ILE A 906 -17.93 4.83 51.30
CA ILE A 906 -17.44 6.15 50.88
C ILE A 906 -17.39 6.19 49.35
N ASN A 907 -17.97 7.23 48.73
CA ASN A 907 -18.08 7.36 47.28
C ASN A 907 -17.29 8.58 46.78
N LEU A 908 -16.24 8.35 46.00
CA LEU A 908 -15.31 9.37 45.50
C LEU A 908 -15.50 9.53 43.99
N ASN A 909 -16.02 10.67 43.55
CA ASN A 909 -16.30 10.94 42.13
C ASN A 909 -16.30 12.44 41.80
N CYS A 910 -16.18 12.74 40.51
CA CYS A 910 -16.10 14.09 39.97
C CYS A 910 -17.42 14.86 40.07
N GLN A 911 -18.56 14.18 39.89
CA GLN A 911 -19.89 14.82 39.79
C GLN A 911 -20.34 15.42 41.13
N GLN A 912 -20.10 14.69 42.23
CA GLN A 912 -20.43 15.08 43.59
C GLN A 912 -19.32 15.93 44.25
N LYS A 913 -18.26 16.26 43.51
CA LYS A 913 -17.07 16.99 43.97
C LYS A 913 -16.37 16.37 45.20
N THR A 914 -16.52 15.06 45.41
CA THR A 914 -15.81 14.32 46.47
C THR A 914 -14.37 13.96 46.08
N ALA A 915 -14.05 14.04 44.78
CA ALA A 915 -12.69 14.02 44.25
C ALA A 915 -12.41 15.27 43.38
N LYS A 916 -11.15 15.73 43.38
CA LYS A 916 -10.62 16.61 42.33
C LYS A 916 -10.30 15.75 41.11
N CYS A 917 -10.72 16.20 39.93
CA CYS A 917 -10.58 15.41 38.71
C CYS A 917 -9.83 16.14 37.59
N ILE A 918 -8.97 15.40 36.91
CA ILE A 918 -8.38 15.81 35.63
C ILE A 918 -9.28 15.34 34.48
N GLN A 919 -9.05 15.88 33.29
CA GLN A 919 -9.78 15.51 32.08
C GLN A 919 -8.83 14.88 31.07
N PHE A 920 -9.21 13.73 30.53
CA PHE A 920 -8.62 13.16 29.32
C PHE A 920 -9.57 13.41 28.15
N GLN A 921 -9.04 13.92 27.05
CA GLN A 921 -9.78 14.18 25.82
C GLN A 921 -9.25 13.25 24.73
N CYS A 922 -10.02 12.24 24.36
CA CYS A 922 -9.67 11.28 23.33
C CYS A 922 -10.47 11.55 22.04
N VAL A 923 -9.87 11.22 20.90
CA VAL A 923 -10.48 11.35 19.58
C VAL A 923 -10.38 10.00 18.86
N ILE A 924 -11.53 9.45 18.49
CA ILE A 924 -11.66 8.22 17.70
C ILE A 924 -11.92 8.65 16.25
N TYR A 925 -11.02 8.27 15.35
CA TYR A 925 -11.15 8.55 13.92
C TYR A 925 -11.95 7.45 13.20
N LYS A 926 -12.74 7.84 12.19
CA LYS A 926 -13.45 6.94 11.25
C LYS A 926 -14.22 5.79 11.90
N LEU A 927 -15.09 6.10 12.87
CA LEU A 927 -15.96 5.12 13.51
C LEU A 927 -17.11 4.70 12.56
N GLY A 928 -16.91 3.59 11.86
CA GLY A 928 -17.88 3.01 10.92
C GLY A 928 -19.23 2.62 11.56
N ARG A 929 -20.24 2.40 10.70
CA ARG A 929 -21.53 1.81 11.10
C ARG A 929 -21.32 0.43 11.73
N MET A 930 -21.98 0.15 12.86
CA MET A 930 -21.89 -1.12 13.60
C MET A 930 -20.45 -1.51 14.01
N LYS A 931 -19.54 -0.53 14.16
CA LYS A 931 -18.15 -0.74 14.61
C LYS A 931 -17.93 -0.25 16.04
N THR A 932 -16.94 -0.83 16.72
CA THR A 932 -16.53 -0.43 18.07
C THR A 932 -15.07 0.05 18.11
N SER A 933 -14.79 0.93 19.07
CA SER A 933 -13.44 1.29 19.52
C SER A 933 -13.42 1.32 21.05
N THR A 934 -12.24 1.06 21.64
CA THR A 934 -12.02 0.95 23.08
C THR A 934 -10.90 1.90 23.53
N ILE A 935 -11.19 2.74 24.52
CA ILE A 935 -10.23 3.63 25.17
C ILE A 935 -9.80 3.01 26.49
N SER A 936 -8.51 2.83 26.74
CA SER A 936 -7.97 2.21 27.95
C SER A 936 -7.11 3.17 28.77
N VAL A 937 -7.48 3.40 30.03
CA VAL A 937 -6.78 4.25 31.00
C VAL A 937 -6.07 3.38 32.04
N ARG A 938 -4.74 3.45 32.13
CA ARG A 938 -3.93 2.72 33.11
C ARG A 938 -3.54 3.61 34.30
N ALA A 939 -3.79 3.16 35.53
CA ALA A 939 -3.50 3.92 36.74
C ALA A 939 -3.11 3.04 37.94
N ARG A 940 -2.58 3.67 39.00
CA ARG A 940 -2.30 3.08 40.31
C ARG A 940 -3.24 3.62 41.39
N LEU A 941 -3.73 2.72 42.23
CA LEU A 941 -4.49 3.03 43.44
C LEU A 941 -3.53 3.52 44.54
N TRP A 942 -3.73 4.74 45.05
CA TRP A 942 -2.80 5.33 46.03
C TRP A 942 -3.08 4.83 47.46
N ASN A 943 -2.45 3.71 47.84
CA ASN A 943 -2.74 3.02 49.10
C ASN A 943 -2.58 3.90 50.35
N VAL A 944 -1.59 4.81 50.38
CA VAL A 944 -1.30 5.65 51.56
C VAL A 944 -2.51 6.50 51.95
N THR A 945 -3.12 7.21 51.01
CA THR A 945 -4.31 8.06 51.24
C THR A 945 -5.49 7.23 51.75
N LEU A 946 -5.69 6.03 51.18
CA LEU A 946 -6.79 5.15 51.59
C LEU A 946 -6.58 4.56 52.99
N VAL A 947 -5.33 4.24 53.37
CA VAL A 947 -4.97 3.78 54.71
C VAL A 947 -5.08 4.92 55.74
N GLU A 948 -4.66 6.14 55.40
CA GLU A 948 -4.73 7.30 56.31
C GLU A 948 -6.18 7.76 56.56
N GLU A 949 -6.93 8.05 55.50
CA GLU A 949 -8.27 8.64 55.61
C GLU A 949 -9.36 7.59 55.88
N PHE A 950 -9.21 6.38 55.33
CA PHE A 950 -10.32 5.43 55.18
C PHE A 950 -10.10 4.04 55.80
N ALA A 951 -9.04 3.81 56.60
CA ALA A 951 -8.81 2.50 57.26
C ALA A 951 -9.97 1.97 58.14
N ARG A 952 -10.93 2.81 58.53
CA ARG A 952 -12.17 2.44 59.25
C ARG A 952 -13.40 2.22 58.35
N ALA A 953 -13.32 2.53 57.07
CA ALA A 953 -14.40 2.30 56.11
C ALA A 953 -14.68 0.80 55.91
N ALA A 954 -15.86 0.48 55.39
CA ALA A 954 -16.21 -0.85 54.91
C ALA A 954 -15.64 -1.09 53.50
N ARG A 955 -15.80 -0.10 52.62
CA ARG A 955 -15.21 -0.02 51.27
C ARG A 955 -15.24 1.43 50.77
N VAL A 956 -14.40 1.74 49.79
CA VAL A 956 -14.36 3.02 49.08
C VAL A 956 -14.64 2.78 47.60
N ASN A 957 -15.75 3.29 47.08
CA ASN A 957 -16.08 3.27 45.66
C ASN A 957 -15.44 4.51 44.99
N ILE A 958 -14.61 4.31 43.98
CA ILE A 958 -13.96 5.40 43.21
C ILE A 958 -14.52 5.37 41.79
N ALA A 959 -15.22 6.41 41.39
CA ALA A 959 -15.96 6.46 40.12
C ALA A 959 -15.44 7.53 39.16
N SER A 960 -15.09 7.09 37.95
CA SER A 960 -14.71 7.88 36.79
C SER A 960 -15.89 7.99 35.82
N THR A 961 -15.99 9.08 35.05
CA THR A 961 -17.17 9.31 34.20
C THR A 961 -16.76 9.79 32.82
N ALA A 962 -17.20 9.08 31.78
CA ALA A 962 -16.90 9.39 30.38
C ALA A 962 -18.17 9.82 29.63
N TYR A 963 -18.03 10.75 28.70
CA TYR A 963 -19.11 11.17 27.82
C TYR A 963 -18.62 11.47 26.40
N ILE A 964 -19.49 11.23 25.42
CA ILE A 964 -19.28 11.55 24.01
C ILE A 964 -19.53 13.05 23.79
N SER A 965 -18.79 13.65 22.85
CA SER A 965 -18.99 15.01 22.37
C SER A 965 -18.77 15.04 20.85
N ILE A 966 -19.75 15.53 20.09
CA ILE A 966 -19.62 15.71 18.64
C ILE A 966 -19.50 17.21 18.33
N PRO A 967 -18.46 17.65 17.59
CA PRO A 967 -18.36 19.03 17.13
C PRO A 967 -19.53 19.41 16.19
N ALA A 968 -20.14 20.56 16.45
CA ALA A 968 -21.38 20.98 15.77
C ALA A 968 -21.26 21.14 14.24
N HIS A 969 -20.06 21.24 13.67
CA HIS A 969 -19.86 21.39 12.23
C HIS A 969 -20.08 20.10 11.42
N PHE A 970 -20.11 18.92 12.05
CA PHE A 970 -20.41 17.65 11.36
C PHE A 970 -21.91 17.44 11.09
N ASN A 971 -22.80 18.26 11.66
CA ASN A 971 -24.26 18.21 11.45
C ASN A 971 -24.89 16.81 11.67
N ILE A 972 -24.37 16.06 12.65
CA ILE A 972 -24.83 14.71 13.01
C ILE A 972 -26.03 14.81 13.96
N HIS A 973 -27.09 14.05 13.67
CA HIS A 973 -28.31 13.98 14.47
C HIS A 973 -28.40 12.67 15.27
N GLN A 974 -28.06 12.74 16.56
CA GLN A 974 -28.29 11.68 17.57
C GLN A 974 -29.69 11.80 18.20
N ASN A 975 -30.17 10.76 18.90
CA ASN A 975 -31.48 10.73 19.53
C ASN A 975 -31.43 10.26 21.00
N LYS A 976 -31.78 11.17 21.93
CA LYS A 976 -31.48 11.14 23.38
C LYS A 976 -30.02 11.54 23.70
N GLN A 977 -29.72 11.60 25.00
CA GLN A 977 -28.43 12.04 25.58
C GLN A 977 -28.05 11.21 26.83
N ILE A 978 -28.60 9.99 26.97
CA ILE A 978 -28.44 9.15 28.18
C ILE A 978 -27.39 8.06 27.93
N ASP A 979 -27.31 7.66 26.66
CA ASP A 979 -26.53 6.64 25.98
C ASP A 979 -25.08 7.14 25.72
N ASP A 980 -24.94 8.46 25.53
CA ASP A 980 -23.69 9.21 25.37
C ASP A 980 -22.80 9.25 26.61
N ARG A 981 -23.25 8.73 27.76
CA ARG A 981 -22.56 8.89 29.05
C ARG A 981 -22.50 7.59 29.85
N THR A 982 -21.30 7.27 30.36
CA THR A 982 -21.08 6.11 31.22
C THR A 982 -20.27 6.47 32.48
N THR A 983 -20.35 5.60 33.48
CA THR A 983 -19.62 5.74 34.76
C THR A 983 -19.00 4.40 35.12
N VAL A 984 -17.71 4.40 35.43
CA VAL A 984 -16.92 3.20 35.73
C VAL A 984 -16.37 3.33 37.14
N GLU A 985 -16.76 2.39 38.00
CA GLU A 985 -16.36 2.33 39.41
C GLU A 985 -15.31 1.24 39.66
N THR A 986 -14.33 1.54 40.51
CA THR A 986 -13.47 0.57 41.18
C THR A 986 -13.79 0.55 42.67
N VAL A 987 -13.92 -0.64 43.26
CA VAL A 987 -14.30 -0.82 44.67
C VAL A 987 -13.08 -1.26 45.49
N ALA A 988 -12.62 -0.37 46.37
CA ALA A 988 -11.43 -0.56 47.18
C ALA A 988 -11.77 -0.99 48.62
N TYR A 989 -11.17 -2.09 49.08
CA TYR A 989 -11.38 -2.69 50.40
C TYR A 989 -10.11 -2.59 51.28
N PRO A 990 -10.22 -2.31 52.59
CA PRO A 990 -9.06 -2.28 53.47
C PRO A 990 -8.51 -3.70 53.71
N ASP A 991 -7.20 -3.86 53.59
CA ASP A 991 -6.50 -5.13 53.87
C ASP A 991 -6.59 -5.49 55.36
N LEU A 992 -7.06 -6.71 55.65
CA LEU A 992 -7.33 -7.18 57.01
C LEU A 992 -6.11 -7.94 57.54
N LYS A 993 -5.29 -7.23 58.32
CA LYS A 993 -4.24 -7.86 59.15
C LYS A 993 -4.88 -8.92 60.06
N ILE A 994 -4.65 -10.19 59.73
CA ILE A 994 -4.93 -11.33 60.61
C ILE A 994 -4.07 -11.15 61.86
N SER A 995 -4.71 -10.88 63.00
CA SER A 995 -4.01 -10.86 64.28
C SER A 995 -3.60 -12.28 64.64
N GLU A 996 -2.30 -12.51 64.84
CA GLU A 996 -1.80 -13.80 65.33
C GLU A 996 -2.49 -14.16 66.67
N PRO A 997 -2.87 -15.44 66.88
CA PRO A 997 -3.54 -15.85 68.10
C PRO A 997 -2.57 -15.77 69.29
N THR A 998 -2.86 -14.89 70.25
CA THR A 998 -2.08 -14.76 71.48
C THR A 998 -2.06 -16.09 72.25
N GLU A 999 -0.88 -16.62 72.54
CA GLU A 999 -0.73 -17.86 73.31
C GLU A 999 -1.42 -17.76 74.67
N VAL A 1000 -2.18 -18.80 75.04
CA VAL A 1000 -2.99 -18.79 76.26
C VAL A 1000 -2.08 -18.87 77.49
N PRO A 1001 -2.16 -17.93 78.45
CA PRO A 1001 -1.28 -17.91 79.61
C PRO A 1001 -1.34 -19.21 80.44
N LEU A 1002 -0.17 -19.74 80.79
CA LEU A 1002 0.02 -21.04 81.46
C LEU A 1002 -0.78 -21.20 82.77
N TRP A 1003 -1.08 -20.10 83.48
CA TRP A 1003 -1.91 -20.11 84.69
C TRP A 1003 -3.38 -20.49 84.42
N VAL A 1004 -3.92 -20.20 83.23
CA VAL A 1004 -5.27 -20.61 82.83
C VAL A 1004 -5.34 -22.13 82.70
N ILE A 1005 -4.32 -22.75 82.10
CA ILE A 1005 -4.21 -24.21 81.96
C ILE A 1005 -4.17 -24.89 83.33
N ILE A 1006 -3.38 -24.34 84.27
CA ILE A 1006 -3.29 -24.85 85.66
C ILE A 1006 -4.65 -24.78 86.36
N ILE A 1007 -5.40 -23.67 86.23
CA ILE A 1007 -6.74 -23.54 86.79
C ILE A 1007 -7.71 -24.55 86.15
N SER A 1008 -7.68 -24.72 84.83
CA SER A 1008 -8.51 -25.72 84.13
C SER A 1008 -8.25 -27.15 84.60
N VAL A 1009 -7.00 -27.52 84.87
CA VAL A 1009 -6.64 -28.84 85.42
C VAL A 1009 -7.16 -29.01 86.85
N ILE A 1010 -7.03 -27.99 87.71
CA ILE A 1010 -7.54 -28.04 89.09
C ILE A 1010 -9.07 -28.17 89.11
N VAL A 1011 -9.79 -27.37 88.30
CA VAL A 1011 -11.25 -27.45 88.18
C VAL A 1011 -11.67 -28.81 87.61
N GLY A 1012 -10.97 -29.31 86.59
CA GLY A 1012 -11.22 -30.64 86.02
C GLY A 1012 -11.07 -31.77 87.04
N LEU A 1013 -10.04 -31.72 87.89
CA LEU A 1013 -9.84 -32.71 88.97
C LEU A 1013 -10.92 -32.61 90.06
N ILE A 1014 -11.37 -31.41 90.42
CA ILE A 1014 -12.47 -31.22 91.38
C ILE A 1014 -13.78 -31.80 90.83
N VAL A 1015 -14.09 -31.54 89.55
CA VAL A 1015 -15.26 -32.12 88.88
C VAL A 1015 -15.14 -33.64 88.78
N LEU A 1016 -13.96 -34.18 88.45
CA LEU A 1016 -13.71 -35.63 88.40
C LEU A 1016 -13.96 -36.30 89.76
N VAL A 1017 -13.47 -35.72 90.85
CA VAL A 1017 -13.68 -36.24 92.22
C VAL A 1017 -15.16 -36.20 92.60
N LEU A 1018 -15.88 -35.13 92.28
CA LEU A 1018 -17.34 -35.06 92.47
C LEU A 1018 -18.09 -36.12 91.65
N LEU A 1019 -17.65 -36.39 90.41
CA LEU A 1019 -18.21 -37.43 89.55
C LEU A 1019 -17.95 -38.84 90.10
N ILE A 1020 -16.74 -39.11 90.61
CA ILE A 1020 -16.39 -40.38 91.27
C ILE A 1020 -17.24 -40.59 92.53
N ILE A 1021 -17.42 -39.55 93.36
CA ILE A 1021 -18.29 -39.59 94.54
C ILE A 1021 -19.74 -39.85 94.14
N ALA A 1022 -20.24 -39.21 93.08
CA ALA A 1022 -21.59 -39.44 92.56
C ALA A 1022 -21.78 -40.88 92.05
N LEU A 1023 -20.86 -41.40 91.23
CA LEU A 1023 -20.90 -42.77 90.70
C LEU A 1023 -20.76 -43.83 91.81
N TRP A 1024 -19.95 -43.56 92.84
CA TRP A 1024 -19.85 -44.41 94.03
C TRP A 1024 -21.16 -44.43 94.83
N LYS A 1025 -21.80 -43.27 95.04
CA LYS A 1025 -23.09 -43.16 95.74
C LYS A 1025 -24.26 -43.73 94.93
N LEU A 1026 -24.17 -43.75 93.61
CA LEU A 1026 -25.07 -44.43 92.68
C LEU A 1026 -24.78 -45.94 92.53
N GLY A 1027 -23.84 -46.49 93.30
CA GLY A 1027 -23.59 -47.93 93.39
C GLY A 1027 -22.86 -48.56 92.20
N PHE A 1028 -22.38 -47.75 91.24
CA PHE A 1028 -21.81 -48.21 89.97
C PHE A 1028 -20.62 -49.16 90.13
N PHE A 1029 -19.80 -48.97 91.18
CA PHE A 1029 -18.59 -49.74 91.45
C PHE A 1029 -18.81 -51.05 92.25
N LYS A 1030 -20.00 -51.68 92.17
CA LYS A 1030 -20.31 -52.95 92.86
C LYS A 1030 -20.73 -54.11 91.94
N ARG A 1031 -19.77 -54.66 91.20
CA ARG A 1031 -19.66 -56.11 90.84
C ARG A 1031 -18.19 -56.40 90.49
N SER A 1032 -17.50 -57.21 91.30
CA SER A 1032 -17.49 -58.69 91.27
C SER A 1032 -16.62 -59.23 90.13
N ARG A 1033 -15.33 -59.45 90.42
CA ARG A 1033 -14.38 -60.14 89.54
C ARG A 1033 -14.64 -61.66 89.53
N PRO A 1034 -14.41 -62.34 88.41
CA PRO A 1034 -13.84 -63.69 88.39
C PRO A 1034 -12.31 -63.57 88.51
N ASP A 1035 -11.68 -64.41 89.35
CA ASP A 1035 -10.22 -64.45 89.51
C ASP A 1035 -9.53 -65.43 88.51
N PRO A 1036 -8.21 -65.27 88.25
CA PRO A 1036 -7.51 -66.03 87.22
C PRO A 1036 -6.96 -67.38 87.72
N THR A 1037 -7.30 -68.47 87.02
CA THR A 1037 -6.59 -69.78 86.95
C THR A 1037 -7.28 -70.60 85.83
N LEU A 1038 -6.71 -71.65 85.22
CA LEU A 1038 -5.34 -72.07 84.92
C LEU A 1038 -5.49 -73.36 84.08
N SER A 1039 -4.81 -73.50 82.93
CA SER A 1039 -4.84 -74.71 82.05
C SER A 1039 -6.23 -75.12 81.48
N GLY A 1040 -6.34 -75.87 80.38
CA GLY A 1040 -5.33 -76.33 79.43
C GLY A 1040 -5.95 -77.27 78.36
N ASN A 1041 -5.25 -77.42 77.22
CA ASN A 1041 -5.41 -78.43 76.14
C ASN A 1041 -6.67 -79.31 76.07
N LEU A 1042 -7.41 -79.20 74.95
CA LEU A 1042 -7.80 -80.25 73.98
C LEU A 1042 -8.75 -79.58 72.97
N GLU A 1043 -8.41 -79.30 71.70
CA GLU A 1043 -7.95 -80.15 70.59
C GLU A 1043 -9.09 -80.95 69.90
N LYS A 1044 -8.98 -81.07 68.57
CA LYS A 1044 -9.71 -81.92 67.60
C LYS A 1044 -11.09 -81.50 67.04
N ASN A 1045 -11.05 -81.15 65.74
CA ASN A 1045 -11.74 -81.82 64.61
C ASN A 1045 -13.28 -81.71 64.51
N ASN A 1046 -13.91 -81.61 63.33
CA ASN A 1046 -13.48 -81.66 61.90
C ASN A 1046 -14.51 -80.83 61.05
N HIS A 1047 -14.66 -80.80 59.71
CA HIS A 1047 -14.21 -81.60 58.54
C HIS A 1047 -13.92 -80.69 57.31
N GLU A 1048 -13.10 -81.17 56.37
CA GLU A 1048 -13.18 -81.17 54.87
C GLU A 1048 -14.07 -80.20 54.06
N ALA A 1049 -13.82 -79.89 52.76
CA ALA A 1049 -12.70 -80.08 51.81
C ALA A 1049 -12.98 -79.15 50.57
N SER A 1050 -12.04 -78.48 49.87
CA SER A 1050 -10.97 -78.94 48.94
C SER A 1050 -11.49 -79.68 47.66
N PRO A 1051 -10.82 -79.65 46.48
CA PRO A 1051 -9.55 -78.98 46.09
C PRO A 1051 -9.46 -78.37 44.64
N PHE A 1052 -8.24 -77.94 44.24
CA PHE A 1052 -7.65 -77.78 42.88
C PHE A 1052 -7.72 -76.45 42.05
N ILE A 1053 -6.51 -76.01 41.62
CA ILE A 1053 -6.04 -75.47 40.30
C ILE A 1053 -6.90 -74.39 39.58
N GLY A 1054 -6.37 -73.28 39.04
CA GLY A 1054 -4.98 -72.78 38.92
C GLY A 1054 -4.73 -72.02 37.58
N ARG A 1055 -3.55 -71.37 37.44
CA ARG A 1055 -3.02 -70.61 36.27
C ARG A 1055 -3.61 -69.23 35.90
N ASP A 1056 -2.71 -68.25 35.87
CA ASP A 1056 -2.42 -67.32 34.76
C ASP A 1056 -3.49 -67.04 33.69
N ARG A 1057 -4.05 -65.81 33.69
CA ARG A 1057 -3.94 -64.85 32.58
C ARG A 1057 -4.59 -63.48 32.85
N ASN A 1058 -4.21 -62.51 32.03
CA ASN A 1058 -4.75 -61.15 31.94
C ASN A 1058 -6.30 -61.11 31.89
N SER A 1059 -6.92 -60.12 32.54
CA SER A 1059 -7.88 -59.22 31.86
C SER A 1059 -8.27 -58.01 32.72
N VAL A 1060 -7.70 -56.84 32.38
CA VAL A 1060 -8.37 -55.54 32.22
C VAL A 1060 -9.56 -55.22 33.14
N ARG A 1061 -9.36 -54.24 34.04
CA ARG A 1061 -9.91 -52.90 33.79
C ARG A 1061 -9.08 -51.79 34.42
#